data_AF-A0A352WSJ9-F1
#
_entry.id   AF-A0A352WSJ9-F1
#
_cell.length_a   1.000
_cell.length_b   1.000
_cell.length_c   1.000
_cell.angle_alpha   90.00
_cell.angle_beta   90.00
_cell.angle_gamma   90.00
#
_symmetry.space_group_name_H-M   'P 1'
#
loop_
_entity.id
_entity.type
_entity.pdbx_description
1 polymer ?
#
loop_
_entity_poly.entity_id
_entity_poly.type
_entity_poly.pdbx_seq_one_letter_code
_entity_poly.pdbx_strand_id
1 'polypeptide(L)'
;GGYYYYYGNYATGLSSVSFLNGSSVKINGSPIHMKAHPNAVVYMSEDSALQSGSLLFTGVSNDFTQGESLIASPTTIHPRLSLIWDGYSWQYHFGEVLGAAIRVRTPYGIRFGFEADLTELAALTGKTVVSKGVLIIPQPLLESSLDVNSPYVLNVPVTKPLSSEHLNQFTGCLVDSLQNPGIDWLTTWANIKFVSRAYFTLSDGSKIYTETVTRSVQDIWDILDTSVVLDETDWTDFDKIPVKNETQSISITTRAYYPDQYSFLTKLENIRQNVGTTTFASSGALASKLQAAMRMALDLDLYYDYVDKIYYKSGITNFGAVPDSNKIGGGTTYTSGIGSATYTVTDDNTLKAALDSAVSGDIIKISGEVIIDLSDIVRAGDYDLFDTNDNIKIEYQFRVPAGVTLCGTRGEGTSSGAILKMTSYTENLFILEEGARLSGLVIQGPDMYRYETAAAKNLSVALVVNGDNVTIDNCEIAGFYNAAIVMNEVEGVSIHHNFIHNISGKDCGYAMKINQSTVTASYNLFANVTRVANLSGEDTVFTFTNNVETSNSQTTLFILRAGKGYHALYHPSRNSISAVNMTNNTFLSDANLFAYLGLPNSIVLNNNLFAYNESTYSSGSFFLKGTNGTFFDTMMTMTNNAFDIVTPVVLSKSSSGPATPSDPRFAPYSVSTSFNLTPKTITPYPATPVTYSNPVYLPVTTSSYYTDNNDTGYKNLLSLISTLDSKTDAQIKSSLLSVQSLVGSFSNYFTFLDNGLGTITHNDVTYGTHSVSGNPVGGGVGYTDIYTTGDYIVTNEAELRAALSQAVSGEVIFIPGNVIIDIGDASAYSFTAFSVPEGITIASNRGYVYQDGSVSTGGMIRVTAVVSRYLFTVSKDNVRFTGLVLKGADPAQHLNHWDRCFAGESYDYSWQLDYYYFYCLYNTKGISITGDYCEIDNCEISGFCSTAISVGYNSTKSAPSQGHQFHNNYIHHNQIKALGYGIVFGEGYAVIAENMFNYNRHSIAGGGSINSGYEACYNVEFGQSLASYFDMHGGQDHNAGNAYAGGYVNIHHNSFLGTAMPYSLRGT
;
A
#
# COMPACT_ATOMS: atom_id res chain seq x y z
N GLY A 1 -5.26 30.15 -12.15
CA GLY A 1 -5.50 31.52 -11.64
C GLY A 1 -4.22 32.03 -11.03
N GLY A 2 -3.79 33.23 -11.41
CA GLY A 2 -2.42 33.72 -11.21
C GLY A 2 -1.94 33.76 -9.76
N TYR A 3 -0.69 33.34 -9.56
CA TYR A 3 0.09 33.68 -8.38
C TYR A 3 0.34 35.19 -8.39
N TYR A 4 -0.42 35.93 -7.59
CA TYR A 4 -0.08 37.31 -7.28
C TYR A 4 1.05 37.30 -6.24
N TYR A 5 2.29 37.29 -6.70
CA TYR A 5 3.37 37.89 -5.92
C TYR A 5 3.15 39.41 -5.97
N TYR A 6 2.57 39.96 -4.90
CA TYR A 6 2.68 41.39 -4.65
C TYR A 6 4.14 41.68 -4.31
N TYR A 7 4.97 41.94 -5.32
CA TYR A 7 6.16 42.75 -5.13
C TYR A 7 5.67 44.18 -4.89
N GLY A 8 5.38 44.50 -3.63
CA GLY A 8 5.26 45.87 -3.20
C GLY A 8 6.60 46.57 -3.45
N ASN A 9 6.54 47.66 -4.21
CA ASN A 9 7.58 48.68 -4.26
C ASN A 9 7.82 49.18 -2.82
N TYR A 10 8.78 48.57 -2.11
CA TYR A 10 9.15 48.92 -0.74
C TYR A 10 10.32 49.92 -0.78
N ALA A 11 10.24 50.96 0.05
CA ALA A 11 11.27 52.00 0.15
C ALA A 11 12.69 51.45 0.31
N THR A 12 13.67 52.09 -0.33
CA THR A 12 15.09 51.77 -0.11
C THR A 12 15.48 52.00 1.36
N GLY A 13 15.83 50.93 2.09
CA GLY A 13 16.14 50.95 3.52
C GLY A 13 16.44 49.55 4.07
N LEU A 14 16.95 49.45 5.30
CA LEU A 14 17.25 48.15 5.91
C LEU A 14 15.98 47.44 6.39
N SER A 15 15.95 46.11 6.23
CA SER A 15 14.86 45.25 6.71
C SER A 15 15.11 44.67 8.10
N SER A 16 16.34 44.67 8.57
CA SER A 16 16.66 44.20 9.92
C SER A 16 17.99 44.78 10.37
N VAL A 17 18.05 45.23 11.61
CA VAL A 17 19.28 45.63 12.29
C VAL A 17 19.29 44.97 13.66
N SER A 18 20.29 44.13 13.90
CA SER A 18 20.44 43.41 15.17
C SER A 18 21.82 43.65 15.77
N PHE A 19 21.87 44.04 17.05
CA PHE A 19 23.09 44.10 17.85
C PHE A 19 23.14 42.90 18.77
N LEU A 20 24.14 42.04 18.61
CA LEU A 20 24.23 40.75 19.29
C LEU A 20 25.61 40.59 19.96
N ASN A 21 25.72 39.70 20.93
CA ASN A 21 26.99 39.25 21.53
C ASN A 21 27.85 40.40 22.10
N GLY A 22 27.27 41.28 22.91
CA GLY A 22 28.04 42.32 23.62
C GLY A 22 28.43 43.53 22.78
N SER A 23 27.77 43.74 21.65
CA SER A 23 28.13 44.79 20.68
C SER A 23 27.94 46.19 21.26
N SER A 24 28.98 47.03 21.24
CA SER A 24 28.90 48.46 21.59
C SER A 24 29.09 49.34 20.35
N VAL A 25 27.99 49.84 19.79
CA VAL A 25 27.98 50.52 18.48
C VAL A 25 27.66 52.01 18.61
N LYS A 26 28.33 52.85 17.81
CA LYS A 26 28.01 54.28 17.68
C LYS A 26 27.61 54.61 16.24
N ILE A 27 26.38 55.06 16.05
CA ILE A 27 25.88 55.52 14.74
C ILE A 27 26.15 57.02 14.64
N ASN A 28 26.99 57.42 13.67
CA ASN A 28 27.37 58.81 13.41
C ASN A 28 26.90 59.24 12.01
N GLY A 29 26.76 60.54 11.77
CA GLY A 29 26.45 61.11 10.45
C GLY A 29 24.95 61.21 10.18
N SER A 30 24.28 60.09 9.91
CA SER A 30 22.83 60.01 9.66
C SER A 30 22.18 58.85 10.42
N PRO A 31 20.88 58.93 10.79
CA PRO A 31 20.12 57.80 11.30
C PRO A 31 20.12 56.61 10.34
N ILE A 32 19.93 55.40 10.86
CA ILE A 32 19.73 54.21 10.00
C ILE A 32 18.28 54.20 9.51
N HIS A 33 18.08 54.19 8.19
CA HIS A 33 16.75 54.18 7.59
C HIS A 33 16.19 52.76 7.45
N MET A 34 15.02 52.51 8.02
CA MET A 34 14.28 51.26 7.93
C MET A 34 13.21 51.35 6.84
N LYS A 35 13.10 50.31 6.01
CA LYS A 35 12.13 50.25 4.90
C LYS A 35 10.70 50.04 5.39
N ALA A 36 9.69 50.59 4.70
CA ALA A 36 8.26 50.36 4.96
C ALA A 36 7.86 48.89 4.75
N HIS A 37 8.10 48.00 5.71
CA HIS A 37 7.78 46.58 5.59
C HIS A 37 7.38 46.02 6.96
N PRO A 38 6.33 45.21 7.10
CA PRO A 38 5.88 44.64 8.39
C PRO A 38 6.92 43.84 9.20
N ASN A 39 8.09 43.57 8.60
CA ASN A 39 9.18 42.80 9.19
C ASN A 39 10.45 43.67 9.35
N ALA A 40 10.36 44.98 9.16
CA ALA A 40 11.50 45.87 9.36
C ALA A 40 11.76 46.01 10.87
N VAL A 41 12.80 45.31 11.35
CA VAL A 41 13.01 45.12 12.79
C VAL A 41 14.35 45.70 13.25
N VAL A 42 14.33 46.32 14.43
CA VAL A 42 15.52 46.69 15.19
C VAL A 42 15.52 45.88 16.47
N TYR A 43 16.59 45.13 16.71
CA TYR A 43 16.76 44.28 17.89
C TYR A 43 18.12 44.48 18.55
N MET A 44 18.17 44.33 19.87
CA MET A 44 19.40 44.46 20.66
C MET A 44 19.42 43.38 21.75
N SER A 45 20.48 42.58 21.85
CA SER A 45 20.68 41.64 22.95
C SER A 45 20.93 42.37 24.28
N GLU A 46 20.71 41.69 25.40
CA GLU A 46 20.84 42.26 26.76
C GLU A 46 22.22 42.86 27.07
N ASP A 47 23.27 42.27 26.47
CA ASP A 47 24.66 42.65 26.65
C ASP A 47 25.16 43.69 25.63
N SER A 48 24.33 44.04 24.63
CA SER A 48 24.66 45.03 23.60
C SER A 48 24.17 46.44 23.98
N ALA A 49 24.83 47.48 23.45
CA ALA A 49 24.47 48.86 23.72
C ALA A 49 24.80 49.82 22.55
N LEU A 50 24.01 50.88 22.42
CA LEU A 50 24.40 52.06 21.65
C LEU A 50 25.22 53.00 22.53
N GLN A 51 26.35 53.49 22.01
CA GLN A 51 27.18 54.47 22.72
C GLN A 51 26.45 55.81 22.86
N SER A 52 26.75 56.53 23.94
CA SER A 52 26.18 57.86 24.21
C SER A 52 26.35 58.81 23.00
N GLY A 53 25.25 59.47 22.62
CA GLY A 53 25.18 60.39 21.48
C GLY A 53 25.05 59.71 20.11
N SER A 54 24.79 58.41 20.04
CA SER A 54 24.44 57.71 18.80
C SER A 54 23.15 58.27 18.20
N LEU A 55 23.13 58.44 16.87
CA LEU A 55 21.86 58.59 16.13
C LEU A 55 21.07 57.27 16.20
N LEU A 56 19.74 57.35 16.08
CA LEU A 56 18.84 56.19 16.15
C LEU A 56 18.35 55.78 14.76
N PHE A 57 17.15 55.22 14.68
CA PHE A 57 16.55 54.69 13.47
C PHE A 57 15.46 55.63 12.98
N THR A 58 15.22 55.61 11.67
CA THR A 58 14.13 56.38 11.06
C THR A 58 13.39 55.46 10.10
N GLY A 59 12.08 55.36 10.29
CA GLY A 59 11.19 54.63 9.40
C GLY A 59 10.84 55.48 8.18
N VAL A 60 10.91 54.88 7.00
CA VAL A 60 10.45 55.52 5.75
C VAL A 60 9.03 55.06 5.47
N SER A 61 8.09 55.99 5.25
CA SER A 61 6.65 55.67 5.12
C SER A 61 6.17 55.34 3.71
N ASN A 62 6.99 55.51 2.66
CA ASN A 62 6.66 55.28 1.24
C ASN A 62 7.92 54.93 0.43
N ASP A 63 7.79 54.37 -0.79
CA ASP A 63 8.93 54.04 -1.66
C ASP A 63 9.38 55.21 -2.53
N PHE A 64 10.45 55.94 -2.14
CA PHE A 64 11.38 56.88 -2.83
C PHE A 64 11.01 57.47 -4.21
N THR A 65 9.73 57.58 -4.53
CA THR A 65 9.20 57.98 -5.84
C THR A 65 8.46 59.32 -5.76
N GLN A 66 7.73 59.61 -4.66
CA GLN A 66 7.32 60.95 -4.20
C GLN A 66 6.53 60.87 -2.87
N GLY A 67 6.65 61.87 -1.98
CA GLY A 67 5.76 62.02 -0.81
C GLY A 67 6.14 61.21 0.44
N GLU A 68 7.43 60.92 0.65
CA GLU A 68 7.91 60.20 1.83
C GLU A 68 7.85 61.05 3.09
N SER A 69 7.49 60.43 4.21
CA SER A 69 7.70 60.97 5.55
C SER A 69 8.73 60.11 6.28
N LEU A 70 9.69 60.78 6.91
CA LEU A 70 10.69 60.17 7.77
C LEU A 70 10.22 60.25 9.22
N ILE A 71 9.98 59.10 9.83
CA ILE A 71 9.44 59.00 11.19
C ILE A 71 10.53 58.44 12.09
N ALA A 72 11.06 59.28 12.97
CA ALA A 72 12.08 58.88 13.93
C ALA A 72 11.57 57.78 14.87
N SER A 73 12.43 56.81 15.17
CA SER A 73 12.15 55.80 16.19
C SER A 73 12.03 56.44 17.58
N PRO A 74 11.43 55.76 18.57
CA PRO A 74 11.51 56.17 19.97
C PRO A 74 12.96 56.40 20.42
N THR A 75 13.15 57.33 21.35
CA THR A 75 14.49 57.74 21.85
C THR A 75 15.19 56.70 22.69
N THR A 76 14.44 55.70 23.18
CA THR A 76 14.96 54.59 23.99
C THR A 76 14.73 53.31 23.21
N ILE A 77 15.77 52.52 22.98
CA ILE A 77 15.70 51.14 22.46
C ILE A 77 15.83 50.20 23.65
N HIS A 78 14.87 49.31 23.85
CA HIS A 78 14.89 48.36 24.95
C HIS A 78 15.61 47.08 24.51
N PRO A 79 16.70 46.66 25.19
CA PRO A 79 17.29 45.36 24.95
C PRO A 79 16.25 44.25 25.11
N ARG A 80 16.36 43.19 24.30
CA ARG A 80 15.45 42.05 24.19
C ARG A 80 14.05 42.34 23.67
N LEU A 81 13.68 43.61 23.44
CA LEU A 81 12.42 43.96 22.77
C LEU A 81 12.66 44.30 21.30
N SER A 82 11.93 43.63 20.42
CA SER A 82 11.94 43.95 18.99
C SER A 82 11.17 45.26 18.76
N LEU A 83 11.81 46.21 18.10
CA LEU A 83 11.18 47.44 17.64
C LEU A 83 10.92 47.33 16.14
N ILE A 84 9.65 47.30 15.75
CA ILE A 84 9.22 47.06 14.37
C ILE A 84 8.71 48.36 13.74
N TRP A 85 9.10 48.58 12.49
CA TRP A 85 8.58 49.63 11.62
C TRP A 85 7.70 49.00 10.54
N ASP A 86 6.39 49.24 10.56
CA ASP A 86 5.45 48.63 9.61
C ASP A 86 5.18 49.49 8.36
N GLY A 87 5.81 50.66 8.25
CA GLY A 87 5.54 51.66 7.22
C GLY A 87 4.67 52.83 7.68
N TYR A 88 3.98 52.71 8.82
CA TYR A 88 3.13 53.76 9.37
C TYR A 88 3.55 54.19 10.78
N SER A 89 3.92 53.24 11.63
CA SER A 89 4.28 53.51 13.03
C SER A 89 5.40 52.59 13.54
N TRP A 90 6.11 53.06 14.56
CA TRP A 90 7.09 52.25 15.30
C TRP A 90 6.42 51.57 16.48
N GLN A 91 6.58 50.26 16.60
CA GLN A 91 5.90 49.45 17.62
C GLN A 91 6.85 48.47 18.30
N TYR A 92 6.78 48.42 19.63
CA TYR A 92 7.48 47.41 20.41
C TYR A 92 6.70 46.11 20.41
N HIS A 93 7.39 45.00 20.12
CA HIS A 93 6.84 43.66 20.14
C HIS A 93 7.35 42.86 21.33
N PHE A 94 6.44 42.19 22.04
CA PHE A 94 6.73 41.29 23.16
C PHE A 94 5.66 40.20 23.28
N GLY A 95 6.08 38.99 23.65
CA GLY A 95 5.21 37.84 23.80
C GLY A 95 4.96 37.08 22.50
N GLU A 96 4.35 35.91 22.63
CA GLU A 96 4.19 34.92 21.59
C GLU A 96 2.73 34.76 21.16
N VAL A 97 2.55 34.37 19.90
CA VAL A 97 1.27 33.98 19.32
C VAL A 97 1.12 32.46 19.48
N LEU A 98 0.14 32.01 20.27
CA LEU A 98 -0.12 30.58 20.48
C LEU A 98 -0.98 29.94 19.37
N GLY A 99 -1.48 30.77 18.44
CA GLY A 99 -2.35 30.34 17.34
C GLY A 99 -3.83 30.66 17.57
N ALA A 100 -4.69 30.01 16.79
CA ALA A 100 -6.14 30.19 16.87
C ALA A 100 -6.85 28.85 16.92
N ALA A 101 -7.95 28.79 17.66
CA ALA A 101 -8.77 27.60 17.83
C ALA A 101 -10.26 27.93 17.74
N ILE A 102 -11.05 26.96 17.31
CA ILE A 102 -12.50 27.07 17.33
C ILE A 102 -13.02 26.76 18.72
N ARG A 103 -13.98 27.57 19.17
CA ARG A 103 -14.74 27.27 20.37
C ARG A 103 -15.89 26.33 20.00
N VAL A 104 -15.71 25.05 20.31
CA VAL A 104 -16.66 23.97 20.02
C VAL A 104 -17.82 23.86 21.03
N ARG A 105 -18.02 24.86 21.89
CA ARG A 105 -19.11 24.90 22.89
C ARG A 105 -19.75 26.27 22.92
N THR A 106 -21.07 26.29 23.08
CA THR A 106 -21.87 27.53 23.10
C THR A 106 -21.36 28.55 24.15
N PRO A 107 -21.33 29.85 23.80
CA PRO A 107 -21.47 30.40 22.44
C PRO A 107 -20.27 30.06 21.54
N TYR A 108 -20.56 29.66 20.30
CA TYR A 108 -19.56 29.29 19.29
C TYR A 108 -18.77 30.51 18.81
N GLY A 109 -17.57 30.28 18.30
CA GLY A 109 -16.73 31.37 17.78
C GLY A 109 -15.27 30.98 17.57
N ILE A 110 -14.45 32.00 17.32
CA ILE A 110 -13.00 31.88 17.12
C ILE A 110 -12.25 32.46 18.32
N ARG A 111 -11.24 31.73 18.78
CA ARG A 111 -10.36 32.11 19.89
C ARG A 111 -8.94 32.30 19.37
N PHE A 112 -8.32 33.40 19.76
CA PHE A 112 -6.90 33.70 19.50
C PHE A 112 -6.12 33.63 20.80
N GLY A 113 -5.06 32.85 20.84
CA GLY A 113 -4.23 32.63 22.01
C GLY A 113 -2.92 33.41 21.97
N PHE A 114 -2.54 33.96 23.11
CA PHE A 114 -1.30 34.73 23.28
C PHE A 114 -0.64 34.40 24.61
N GLU A 115 0.67 34.54 24.66
CA GLU A 115 1.47 34.35 25.87
C GLU A 115 2.43 35.52 26.08
N ALA A 116 2.54 36.01 27.32
CA ALA A 116 3.52 37.02 27.67
C ALA A 116 3.86 37.00 29.17
N ASP A 117 5.15 36.96 29.51
CA ASP A 117 5.63 37.16 30.87
C ASP A 117 5.65 38.65 31.22
N LEU A 118 4.65 39.09 31.98
CA LEU A 118 4.51 40.50 32.35
C LEU A 118 5.57 40.97 33.34
N THR A 119 6.21 40.06 34.08
CA THR A 119 7.29 40.38 35.02
C THR A 119 8.56 40.72 34.24
N GLU A 120 8.86 39.91 33.23
CA GLU A 120 9.95 40.19 32.30
C GLU A 120 9.72 41.51 31.55
N LEU A 121 8.52 41.71 31.00
CA LEU A 121 8.20 42.96 30.30
C LEU A 121 8.42 44.19 31.18
N ALA A 122 8.04 44.10 32.46
CA ALA A 122 8.25 45.18 33.41
C ALA A 122 9.74 45.41 33.71
N ALA A 123 10.55 44.36 33.77
CA ALA A 123 12.00 44.46 33.94
C ALA A 123 12.68 45.10 32.72
N LEU A 124 12.29 44.70 31.50
CA LEU A 124 12.86 45.23 30.25
C LEU A 124 12.55 46.71 30.02
N THR A 125 11.35 47.14 30.42
CA THR A 125 10.87 48.51 30.18
C THR A 125 11.08 49.45 31.36
N GLY A 126 11.37 48.91 32.55
CA GLY A 126 11.37 49.64 33.81
C GLY A 126 9.99 50.16 34.23
N LYS A 127 8.91 49.65 33.63
CA LYS A 127 7.53 50.15 33.78
C LYS A 127 6.57 48.99 34.01
N THR A 128 5.64 49.14 34.95
CA THR A 128 4.65 48.09 35.23
C THR A 128 3.55 48.07 34.17
N VAL A 129 3.08 46.87 33.79
CA VAL A 129 1.92 46.71 32.91
C VAL A 129 0.63 46.99 33.68
N VAL A 130 -0.15 48.00 33.27
CA VAL A 130 -1.38 48.43 33.96
C VAL A 130 -2.66 47.86 33.34
N SER A 131 -2.62 47.43 32.07
CA SER A 131 -3.72 46.69 31.43
C SER A 131 -3.22 45.89 30.23
N LYS A 132 -3.93 44.81 29.89
CA LYS A 132 -3.71 44.03 28.67
C LYS A 132 -5.02 43.62 28.03
N GLY A 133 -4.98 43.32 26.74
CA GLY A 133 -6.15 42.85 26.01
C GLY A 133 -5.78 42.30 24.64
N VAL A 134 -6.80 41.85 23.91
CA VAL A 134 -6.66 41.33 22.55
C VAL A 134 -7.48 42.19 21.60
N LEU A 135 -6.86 42.59 20.51
CA LEU A 135 -7.47 43.33 19.42
C LEU A 135 -7.88 42.35 18.33
N ILE A 136 -9.07 42.51 17.78
CA ILE A 136 -9.61 41.66 16.70
C ILE A 136 -10.29 42.55 15.66
N ILE A 137 -9.98 42.37 14.38
CA ILE A 137 -10.62 43.09 13.29
C ILE A 137 -10.75 42.17 12.05
N PRO A 138 -11.84 42.26 11.27
CA PRO A 138 -11.89 41.64 9.95
C PRO A 138 -10.76 42.18 9.06
N GLN A 139 -10.00 41.29 8.41
CA GLN A 139 -8.87 41.64 7.55
C GLN A 139 -9.22 42.68 6.47
N PRO A 140 -10.39 42.63 5.80
CA PRO A 140 -10.75 43.64 4.80
C PRO A 140 -10.96 45.05 5.36
N LEU A 141 -11.14 45.21 6.67
CA LEU A 141 -11.33 46.50 7.35
C LEU A 141 -10.02 47.06 7.93
N LEU A 142 -8.92 46.32 7.85
CA LEU A 142 -7.63 46.76 8.37
C LEU A 142 -6.92 47.62 7.32
N GLU A 143 -7.04 48.95 7.45
CA GLU A 143 -6.45 49.93 6.52
C GLU A 143 -4.98 50.27 6.85
N SER A 144 -4.51 49.95 8.06
CA SER A 144 -3.17 50.26 8.57
C SER A 144 -2.71 49.22 9.61
N SER A 145 -1.74 49.55 10.47
CA SER A 145 -1.31 48.67 11.56
C SER A 145 -2.43 48.40 12.57
N LEU A 146 -2.58 47.16 13.03
CA LEU A 146 -3.52 46.83 14.09
C LEU A 146 -2.98 47.35 15.43
N ASP A 147 -3.62 48.36 15.99
CA ASP A 147 -3.34 48.96 17.29
C ASP A 147 -4.65 49.30 18.01
N VAL A 148 -4.58 49.74 19.28
CA VAL A 148 -5.81 49.93 20.08
C VAL A 148 -6.74 51.04 19.57
N ASN A 149 -6.23 51.93 18.73
CA ASN A 149 -6.94 53.05 18.14
C ASN A 149 -7.36 52.79 16.69
N SER A 150 -7.03 51.61 16.13
CA SER A 150 -7.46 51.25 14.78
C SER A 150 -8.98 51.36 14.67
N PRO A 151 -9.52 51.97 13.60
CA PRO A 151 -10.96 52.10 13.43
C PRO A 151 -11.61 50.72 13.33
N TYR A 152 -12.83 50.58 13.88
CA TYR A 152 -13.63 49.34 13.85
C TYR A 152 -13.02 48.12 14.57
N VAL A 153 -11.91 48.28 15.30
CA VAL A 153 -11.30 47.19 16.06
C VAL A 153 -12.18 46.80 17.26
N LEU A 154 -12.37 45.49 17.44
CA LEU A 154 -12.90 44.95 18.68
C LEU A 154 -11.76 44.83 19.68
N ASN A 155 -11.80 45.66 20.73
CA ASN A 155 -10.90 45.57 21.86
C ASN A 155 -11.51 44.68 22.94
N VAL A 156 -10.86 43.54 23.23
CA VAL A 156 -11.25 42.57 24.26
C VAL A 156 -10.30 42.69 25.46
N PRO A 157 -10.68 43.39 26.54
CA PRO A 157 -9.84 43.49 27.74
C PRO A 157 -9.65 42.12 28.39
N VAL A 158 -8.41 41.79 28.75
CA VAL A 158 -8.07 40.53 29.42
C VAL A 158 -7.87 40.80 30.90
N THR A 159 -8.83 40.38 31.71
CA THR A 159 -8.84 40.60 33.16
C THR A 159 -8.38 39.39 33.97
N LYS A 160 -8.24 38.22 33.34
CA LYS A 160 -7.80 36.95 33.96
C LYS A 160 -6.94 36.14 32.98
N PRO A 161 -6.01 35.29 33.48
CA PRO A 161 -5.27 34.35 32.64
C PRO A 161 -6.18 33.23 32.09
N LEU A 162 -5.67 32.44 31.15
CA LEU A 162 -6.37 31.31 30.54
C LEU A 162 -6.78 30.26 31.59
N SER A 163 -5.91 29.97 32.56
CA SER A 163 -6.18 29.07 33.69
C SER A 163 -5.28 29.41 34.89
N SER A 164 -5.51 28.77 36.04
CA SER A 164 -4.67 28.92 37.23
C SER A 164 -3.24 28.38 37.06
N GLU A 165 -3.06 27.42 36.15
CA GLU A 165 -1.76 26.78 35.85
C GLU A 165 -0.99 27.50 34.73
N HIS A 166 -1.66 28.33 33.92
CA HIS A 166 -1.08 29.06 32.80
C HIS A 166 -1.25 30.57 32.98
N LEU A 167 -0.58 31.13 34.00
CA LEU A 167 -0.73 32.53 34.41
C LEU A 167 -0.29 33.55 33.33
N ASN A 168 0.62 33.16 32.44
CA ASN A 168 1.13 34.02 31.36
C ASN A 168 0.35 33.90 30.04
N GLN A 169 -0.54 32.90 29.92
CA GLN A 169 -1.33 32.67 28.71
C GLN A 169 -2.72 33.28 28.85
N PHE A 170 -3.25 33.80 27.76
CA PHE A 170 -4.59 34.39 27.72
C PHE A 170 -5.13 34.44 26.29
N THR A 171 -6.43 34.69 26.15
CA THR A 171 -7.10 34.61 24.85
C THR A 171 -8.10 35.74 24.63
N GLY A 172 -8.18 36.20 23.39
CA GLY A 172 -9.31 36.98 22.89
C GLY A 172 -10.28 36.06 22.17
N CYS A 173 -11.58 36.19 22.45
CA CYS A 173 -12.59 35.38 21.80
C CYS A 173 -13.59 36.28 21.08
N LEU A 174 -13.77 36.02 19.79
CA LEU A 174 -14.90 36.54 19.02
C LEU A 174 -15.96 35.43 19.00
N VAL A 175 -17.00 35.62 19.79
CA VAL A 175 -18.10 34.67 19.97
C VAL A 175 -19.41 35.31 19.57
N ASP A 176 -20.37 34.49 19.14
CA ASP A 176 -21.74 34.95 18.97
C ASP A 176 -22.33 35.43 20.31
N SER A 177 -23.33 36.31 20.22
CA SER A 177 -24.10 36.87 21.32
C SER A 177 -24.37 35.83 22.41
N LEU A 178 -24.10 36.22 23.66
CA LEU A 178 -24.49 35.42 24.84
C LEU A 178 -26.01 35.22 24.94
N GLN A 179 -26.81 35.97 24.16
CA GLN A 179 -28.28 35.96 24.21
C GLN A 179 -28.96 35.26 23.02
N ASN A 180 -28.25 34.82 21.98
CA ASN A 180 -28.89 34.16 20.83
C ASN A 180 -27.97 33.10 20.18
N PRO A 181 -28.21 31.78 20.35
CA PRO A 181 -27.29 30.73 19.93
C PRO A 181 -27.61 30.26 18.50
N GLY A 182 -27.25 31.05 17.48
CA GLY A 182 -27.42 30.68 16.07
C GLY A 182 -26.13 30.15 15.44
N ILE A 183 -26.23 29.22 14.49
CA ILE A 183 -25.08 28.84 13.63
C ILE A 183 -24.89 29.81 12.46
N ASP A 184 -25.85 30.72 12.23
CA ASP A 184 -25.84 31.68 11.12
C ASP A 184 -24.60 32.58 11.14
N TRP A 185 -24.09 32.92 12.34
CA TRP A 185 -22.84 33.66 12.51
C TRP A 185 -21.64 32.88 11.94
N LEU A 186 -21.56 31.56 12.20
CA LEU A 186 -20.46 30.74 11.69
C LEU A 186 -20.51 30.68 10.17
N THR A 187 -21.69 30.57 9.56
CA THR A 187 -21.85 30.57 8.10
C THR A 187 -21.53 31.94 7.49
N THR A 188 -22.01 33.03 8.10
CA THR A 188 -21.85 34.40 7.59
C THR A 188 -20.38 34.84 7.64
N TRP A 189 -19.66 34.46 8.69
CA TRP A 189 -18.28 34.90 8.94
C TRP A 189 -17.24 33.80 8.72
N ALA A 190 -17.64 32.62 8.24
CA ALA A 190 -16.77 31.45 8.04
C ALA A 190 -15.47 31.80 7.32
N ASN A 191 -15.60 32.46 6.16
CA ASN A 191 -14.49 32.76 5.25
C ASN A 191 -13.85 34.12 5.49
N ILE A 192 -14.34 34.87 6.47
CA ILE A 192 -13.78 36.18 6.79
C ILE A 192 -12.56 35.96 7.68
N LYS A 193 -11.39 36.31 7.16
CA LYS A 193 -10.15 36.30 7.96
C LYS A 193 -10.21 37.42 8.98
N PHE A 194 -9.95 37.07 10.24
CA PHE A 194 -9.81 38.03 11.32
C PHE A 194 -8.33 38.14 11.67
N VAL A 195 -7.85 39.37 11.73
CA VAL A 195 -6.51 39.72 12.21
C VAL A 195 -6.61 40.01 13.70
N SER A 196 -5.76 39.38 14.50
CA SER A 196 -5.73 39.57 15.94
C SER A 196 -4.32 39.71 16.49
N ARG A 197 -4.16 40.48 17.57
CA ARG A 197 -2.92 40.57 18.36
C ARG A 197 -3.23 40.95 19.80
N ALA A 198 -2.32 40.67 20.73
CA ALA A 198 -2.42 41.19 22.09
C ALA A 198 -1.74 42.57 22.22
N TYR A 199 -2.19 43.34 23.21
CA TYR A 199 -1.57 44.59 23.64
C TYR A 199 -1.33 44.61 25.15
N PHE A 200 -0.31 45.35 25.57
CA PHE A 200 0.10 45.60 26.95
C PHE A 200 0.31 47.10 27.13
N THR A 201 -0.47 47.72 28.02
CA THR A 201 -0.33 49.16 28.34
C THR A 201 0.56 49.29 29.56
N LEU A 202 1.62 50.08 29.45
CA LEU A 202 2.57 50.37 30.52
C LEU A 202 2.08 51.54 31.39
N SER A 203 2.69 51.73 32.56
CA SER A 203 2.33 52.75 33.54
C SER A 203 2.45 54.21 33.07
N ASP A 204 3.16 54.46 31.97
CA ASP A 204 3.27 55.78 31.34
C ASP A 204 2.28 55.99 30.17
N GLY A 205 1.41 55.01 29.92
CA GLY A 205 0.41 55.01 28.85
C GLY A 205 0.92 54.46 27.51
N SER A 206 2.22 54.16 27.36
CA SER A 206 2.75 53.53 26.16
C SER A 206 2.27 52.09 26.00
N LYS A 207 2.27 51.57 24.76
CA LYS A 207 1.73 50.24 24.43
C LYS A 207 2.75 49.37 23.72
N ILE A 208 2.79 48.12 24.14
CA ILE A 208 3.58 47.04 23.54
C ILE A 208 2.59 46.00 23.01
N TYR A 209 2.92 45.35 21.91
CA TYR A 209 2.02 44.42 21.24
C TYR A 209 2.67 43.08 20.95
N THR A 210 1.90 42.02 20.66
CA THR A 210 2.45 40.78 20.06
C THR A 210 2.48 40.91 18.54
N GLU A 211 3.06 39.92 17.84
CA GLU A 211 2.78 39.73 16.41
C GLU A 211 1.27 39.49 16.15
N THR A 212 0.87 39.68 14.88
CA THR A 212 -0.50 39.44 14.44
C THR A 212 -0.70 37.99 14.01
N VAL A 213 -1.87 37.44 14.33
CA VAL A 213 -2.37 36.17 13.79
C VAL A 213 -3.60 36.43 12.93
N THR A 214 -3.61 35.84 11.74
CA THR A 214 -4.70 36.02 10.78
C THR A 214 -5.29 34.66 10.43
N ARG A 215 -6.55 34.44 10.83
CA ARG A 215 -7.29 33.20 10.54
C ARG A 215 -8.76 33.50 10.31
N SER A 216 -9.37 32.81 9.35
CA SER A 216 -10.83 32.69 9.27
C SER A 216 -11.32 31.55 10.16
N VAL A 217 -12.63 31.47 10.41
CA VAL A 217 -13.17 30.33 11.15
C VAL A 217 -13.03 29.06 10.31
N GLN A 218 -13.21 29.16 8.99
CA GLN A 218 -12.99 28.09 8.01
C GLN A 218 -11.54 27.62 7.97
N ASP A 219 -10.56 28.52 8.03
CA ASP A 219 -9.12 28.15 8.00
C ASP A 219 -8.77 27.21 9.17
N ILE A 220 -9.39 27.41 10.34
CA ILE A 220 -9.16 26.57 11.52
C ILE A 220 -9.93 25.24 11.39
N TRP A 221 -11.12 25.25 10.80
CA TRP A 221 -11.90 24.04 10.53
C TRP A 221 -11.20 23.13 9.52
N ASP A 222 -10.66 23.69 8.43
CA ASP A 222 -9.96 22.92 7.40
C ASP A 222 -8.71 22.21 7.97
N ILE A 223 -8.04 22.81 8.96
CA ILE A 223 -6.92 22.19 9.68
C ILE A 223 -7.38 21.00 10.55
N LEU A 224 -8.58 21.08 11.13
CA LEU A 224 -9.18 19.97 11.88
C LEU A 224 -9.71 18.85 10.97
N ASP A 225 -10.15 19.18 9.75
CA ASP A 225 -10.67 18.22 8.76
C ASP A 225 -9.55 17.47 8.00
N THR A 226 -8.33 18.01 7.94
CA THR A 226 -7.20 17.43 7.18
C THR A 226 -6.32 16.49 7.99
N SER A 227 -6.66 16.19 9.25
CA SER A 227 -5.77 15.50 10.20
C SER A 227 -6.32 14.23 10.85
N VAL A 228 -7.35 13.58 10.29
CA VAL A 228 -7.68 12.21 10.75
C VAL A 228 -6.72 11.24 10.06
N VAL A 229 -5.67 10.84 10.79
CA VAL A 229 -4.91 9.64 10.45
C VAL A 229 -5.89 8.47 10.57
N LEU A 230 -6.22 7.83 9.43
CA LEU A 230 -6.90 6.55 9.47
C LEU A 230 -6.01 5.61 10.30
N ASP A 231 -6.59 4.98 11.31
CA ASP A 231 -5.90 4.02 12.18
C ASP A 231 -4.92 4.62 13.20
N GLU A 232 -5.25 5.78 13.81
CA GLU A 232 -4.66 6.13 15.11
C GLU A 232 -4.79 4.96 16.10
N THR A 233 -3.90 4.90 17.10
CA THR A 233 -3.76 3.81 18.09
C THR A 233 -4.95 3.69 19.06
N ASP A 234 -6.16 3.56 18.53
CA ASP A 234 -7.43 3.35 19.24
C ASP A 234 -7.65 1.87 19.59
N TRP A 235 -6.57 1.09 19.63
CA TRP A 235 -6.58 -0.32 20.03
C TRP A 235 -6.38 -0.41 21.52
N THR A 236 -7.30 -1.09 22.20
CA THR A 236 -7.07 -1.51 23.59
C THR A 236 -6.30 -2.82 23.56
N ASP A 237 -5.33 -3.01 24.45
CA ASP A 237 -4.72 -4.33 24.63
C ASP A 237 -5.75 -5.27 25.27
N PHE A 238 -6.13 -6.33 24.55
CA PHE A 238 -7.01 -7.39 25.06
C PHE A 238 -6.58 -8.76 24.54
N ASP A 239 -7.04 -9.80 25.22
CA ASP A 239 -6.81 -11.17 24.81
C ASP A 239 -7.60 -11.50 23.55
N LYS A 240 -6.89 -11.59 22.42
CA LYS A 240 -7.48 -12.07 21.16
C LYS A 240 -8.02 -13.48 21.35
N ILE A 241 -9.10 -13.80 20.65
CA ILE A 241 -9.62 -15.16 20.63
C ILE A 241 -8.54 -16.07 20.03
N PRO A 242 -8.07 -17.09 20.76
CA PRO A 242 -7.06 -17.98 20.23
C PRO A 242 -7.67 -18.85 19.15
N VAL A 243 -6.90 -19.08 18.08
CA VAL A 243 -7.20 -20.13 17.10
C VAL A 243 -7.08 -21.49 17.80
N LYS A 244 -8.10 -22.33 17.67
CA LYS A 244 -8.21 -23.65 18.33
C LYS A 244 -8.23 -24.82 17.35
N ASN A 245 -8.60 -24.58 16.09
CA ASN A 245 -8.70 -25.60 15.08
C ASN A 245 -7.62 -25.38 14.04
N GLU A 246 -6.59 -26.22 14.07
CA GLU A 246 -5.51 -26.21 13.09
C GLU A 246 -5.74 -27.27 12.00
N THR A 247 -6.64 -28.23 12.24
CA THR A 247 -6.85 -29.36 11.32
C THR A 247 -8.32 -29.66 11.01
N GLN A 248 -9.27 -28.84 11.45
CA GLN A 248 -10.67 -29.06 11.11
C GLN A 248 -10.89 -28.93 9.59
N SER A 249 -11.59 -29.91 9.02
CA SER A 249 -11.95 -29.93 7.60
C SER A 249 -13.19 -29.06 7.36
N ILE A 250 -13.00 -27.91 6.72
CA ILE A 250 -14.11 -27.09 6.22
C ILE A 250 -13.68 -26.62 4.84
N SER A 251 -14.34 -27.13 3.80
CA SER A 251 -13.95 -26.83 2.42
C SER A 251 -14.80 -25.68 1.91
N ILE A 252 -14.20 -24.49 1.87
CA ILE A 252 -14.59 -23.46 0.91
C ILE A 252 -14.08 -23.92 -0.46
N THR A 253 -14.87 -23.64 -1.50
CA THR A 253 -14.43 -23.87 -2.88
C THR A 253 -13.50 -22.73 -3.28
N THR A 254 -12.20 -22.90 -3.07
CA THR A 254 -11.16 -21.89 -3.38
C THR A 254 -10.16 -22.41 -4.40
N ARG A 255 -9.75 -21.55 -5.33
CA ARG A 255 -8.64 -21.78 -6.26
C ARG A 255 -7.56 -20.69 -6.20
N ALA A 256 -7.75 -19.61 -5.46
CA ALA A 256 -6.76 -18.54 -5.31
C ALA A 256 -6.06 -18.64 -3.94
N TYR A 257 -4.71 -18.65 -3.94
CA TYR A 257 -3.91 -18.85 -2.73
C TYR A 257 -2.77 -17.83 -2.65
N TYR A 258 -2.60 -17.21 -1.47
CA TYR A 258 -1.59 -16.18 -1.22
C TYR A 258 -0.84 -16.38 0.13
N PRO A 259 -0.23 -17.56 0.39
CA PRO A 259 0.55 -17.76 1.61
C PRO A 259 1.83 -16.91 1.63
N ASP A 260 2.42 -16.77 2.83
CA ASP A 260 3.88 -16.63 2.92
C ASP A 260 4.52 -17.92 2.39
N GLN A 261 4.91 -17.85 1.13
CA GLN A 261 5.25 -18.98 0.31
C GLN A 261 6.56 -19.66 0.75
N TYR A 262 7.57 -18.91 1.21
CA TYR A 262 8.83 -19.51 1.68
C TYR A 262 8.59 -20.31 2.97
N SER A 263 7.84 -19.73 3.91
CA SER A 263 7.46 -20.39 5.15
C SER A 263 6.59 -21.64 4.90
N PHE A 264 5.62 -21.54 3.98
CA PHE A 264 4.78 -22.67 3.58
C PHE A 264 5.61 -23.82 2.98
N LEU A 265 6.47 -23.53 2.00
CA LEU A 265 7.30 -24.54 1.33
C LEU A 265 8.35 -25.15 2.27
N THR A 266 8.94 -24.35 3.17
CA THR A 266 9.86 -24.84 4.21
C THR A 266 9.16 -25.79 5.17
N LYS A 267 7.90 -25.52 5.54
CA LYS A 267 7.11 -26.44 6.37
C LYS A 267 6.86 -27.77 5.64
N LEU A 268 6.51 -27.72 4.36
CA LEU A 268 6.36 -28.94 3.55
C LEU A 268 7.67 -29.71 3.42
N GLU A 269 8.81 -29.02 3.30
CA GLU A 269 10.13 -29.66 3.20
C GLU A 269 10.50 -30.41 4.48
N ASN A 270 10.30 -29.77 5.64
CA ASN A 270 10.49 -30.43 6.93
C ASN A 270 9.61 -31.68 7.08
N ILE A 271 8.35 -31.60 6.63
CA ILE A 271 7.45 -32.76 6.63
C ILE A 271 8.01 -33.86 5.72
N ARG A 272 8.34 -33.53 4.47
CA ARG A 272 8.83 -34.48 3.46
C ARG A 272 10.07 -35.24 3.92
N GLN A 273 11.08 -34.54 4.45
CA GLN A 273 12.33 -35.15 4.91
C GLN A 273 12.13 -36.11 6.09
N ASN A 274 11.06 -35.92 6.86
CA ASN A 274 10.77 -36.72 8.05
C ASN A 274 9.74 -37.84 7.82
N VAL A 275 9.14 -37.96 6.63
CA VAL A 275 8.26 -39.09 6.29
C VAL A 275 9.04 -40.42 6.40
N GLY A 276 8.42 -41.43 7.01
CA GLY A 276 9.04 -42.74 7.27
C GLY A 276 10.08 -42.79 8.39
N THR A 277 10.26 -41.68 9.12
CA THR A 277 11.11 -41.62 10.32
C THR A 277 10.25 -41.72 11.60
N THR A 278 10.89 -41.80 12.77
CA THR A 278 10.19 -41.79 14.07
C THR A 278 9.58 -40.42 14.44
N THR A 279 9.78 -39.38 13.62
CA THR A 279 9.27 -38.03 13.86
C THR A 279 7.73 -37.97 13.90
N PHE A 280 7.05 -38.78 13.07
CA PHE A 280 5.60 -38.90 13.07
C PHE A 280 5.17 -40.18 13.77
N ALA A 281 4.46 -40.05 14.89
CA ALA A 281 4.03 -41.20 15.70
C ALA A 281 2.98 -42.10 14.99
N SER A 282 2.29 -41.61 13.96
CA SER A 282 1.29 -42.33 13.17
C SER A 282 1.01 -41.64 11.83
N SER A 283 0.31 -42.32 10.90
CA SER A 283 -0.20 -41.69 9.66
C SER A 283 -1.15 -40.52 9.96
N GLY A 284 -1.94 -40.62 11.04
CA GLY A 284 -2.79 -39.53 11.53
C GLY A 284 -2.01 -38.29 11.97
N ALA A 285 -0.84 -38.46 12.60
CA ALA A 285 0.03 -37.34 12.97
C ALA A 285 0.59 -36.61 11.73
N LEU A 286 0.95 -37.36 10.68
CA LEU A 286 1.39 -36.82 9.40
C LEU A 286 0.26 -36.07 8.69
N ALA A 287 -0.93 -36.68 8.58
CA ALA A 287 -2.11 -36.04 8.00
C ALA A 287 -2.47 -34.73 8.73
N SER A 288 -2.41 -34.75 10.06
CA SER A 288 -2.61 -33.58 10.92
C SER A 288 -1.61 -32.46 10.59
N LYS A 289 -0.33 -32.75 10.38
CA LYS A 289 0.68 -31.75 10.01
C LYS A 289 0.52 -31.21 8.59
N LEU A 290 0.16 -32.06 7.63
CA LEU A 290 -0.14 -31.63 6.27
C LEU A 290 -1.37 -30.73 6.20
N GLN A 291 -2.41 -31.06 6.95
CA GLN A 291 -3.60 -30.21 7.07
C GLN A 291 -3.22 -28.84 7.66
N ALA A 292 -2.43 -28.82 8.74
CA ALA A 292 -1.95 -27.56 9.33
C ALA A 292 -0.98 -26.77 8.43
N ALA A 293 -0.35 -27.40 7.43
CA ALA A 293 0.41 -26.70 6.39
C ALA A 293 -0.56 -26.08 5.36
N MET A 294 -1.52 -26.85 4.86
CA MET A 294 -2.56 -26.36 3.92
C MET A 294 -3.31 -25.14 4.47
N ARG A 295 -3.54 -25.09 5.78
CA ARG A 295 -4.21 -23.96 6.46
C ARG A 295 -3.46 -22.62 6.33
N MET A 296 -2.13 -22.66 6.24
CA MET A 296 -1.34 -21.45 5.98
C MET A 296 -1.60 -20.84 4.60
N ALA A 297 -2.02 -21.65 3.61
CA ALA A 297 -2.37 -21.16 2.28
C ALA A 297 -3.80 -20.63 2.17
N LEU A 298 -4.66 -21.03 3.11
CA LEU A 298 -6.07 -20.65 3.13
C LEU A 298 -6.33 -19.37 3.94
N ASP A 299 -5.53 -19.12 4.98
CA ASP A 299 -5.63 -17.92 5.84
C ASP A 299 -7.05 -17.69 6.41
N LEU A 300 -7.69 -18.79 6.83
CA LEU A 300 -9.08 -18.85 7.29
C LEU A 300 -9.20 -19.40 8.71
N ASP A 301 -8.12 -19.36 9.47
CA ASP A 301 -8.01 -20.11 10.72
C ASP A 301 -9.11 -19.78 11.73
N LEU A 302 -9.42 -18.49 11.88
CA LEU A 302 -10.50 -18.05 12.77
C LEU A 302 -11.89 -18.43 12.23
N TYR A 303 -12.14 -18.33 10.92
CA TYR A 303 -13.41 -18.76 10.34
C TYR A 303 -13.64 -20.24 10.60
N TYR A 304 -12.61 -21.05 10.50
CA TYR A 304 -12.69 -22.47 10.72
C TYR A 304 -12.98 -22.88 12.17
N ASP A 305 -12.63 -22.06 13.15
CA ASP A 305 -13.06 -22.27 14.54
C ASP A 305 -14.57 -22.09 14.74
N TYR A 306 -15.17 -21.21 13.92
CA TYR A 306 -16.48 -20.63 14.16
C TYR A 306 -17.50 -20.85 13.04
N VAL A 307 -17.19 -21.58 11.96
CA VAL A 307 -18.10 -21.77 10.82
C VAL A 307 -19.50 -22.27 11.22
N ASP A 308 -19.59 -23.21 12.17
CA ASP A 308 -20.86 -23.75 12.67
C ASP A 308 -21.50 -22.89 13.79
N LYS A 309 -20.83 -21.79 14.12
CA LYS A 309 -21.13 -20.88 15.22
C LYS A 309 -21.32 -19.43 14.76
N ILE A 310 -21.32 -19.19 13.45
CA ILE A 310 -21.51 -17.86 12.88
C ILE A 310 -22.90 -17.26 13.16
N TYR A 311 -23.81 -17.96 13.82
CA TYR A 311 -25.03 -17.35 14.35
C TYR A 311 -25.55 -18.04 15.62
N TYR A 312 -26.35 -17.33 16.39
CA TYR A 312 -27.19 -17.84 17.47
C TYR A 312 -28.67 -17.74 17.11
N LYS A 313 -29.49 -18.59 17.71
CA LYS A 313 -30.95 -18.58 17.54
C LYS A 313 -31.64 -18.56 18.90
N SER A 314 -32.62 -17.67 19.06
CA SER A 314 -33.52 -17.63 20.22
C SER A 314 -34.96 -17.45 19.73
N GLY A 315 -35.74 -18.53 19.78
CA GLY A 315 -37.08 -18.56 19.19
C GLY A 315 -37.03 -18.38 17.67
N ILE A 316 -37.64 -17.30 17.16
CA ILE A 316 -37.65 -16.95 15.73
C ILE A 316 -36.53 -15.96 15.34
N THR A 317 -35.85 -15.37 16.32
CA THR A 317 -34.81 -14.38 16.10
C THR A 317 -33.45 -15.06 15.94
N ASN A 318 -32.69 -14.63 14.94
CA ASN A 318 -31.31 -15.06 14.72
C ASN A 318 -30.37 -13.89 15.01
N PHE A 319 -29.14 -14.19 15.45
CA PHE A 319 -28.09 -13.23 15.73
C PHE A 319 -26.83 -13.67 15.00
N GLY A 320 -26.36 -12.89 14.03
CA GLY A 320 -25.28 -13.28 13.12
C GLY A 320 -25.75 -13.95 11.84
N ALA A 321 -24.80 -14.27 10.97
CA ALA A 321 -25.00 -14.73 9.60
C ALA A 321 -25.65 -16.10 9.54
N VAL A 322 -26.89 -16.14 9.03
CA VAL A 322 -27.62 -17.38 8.79
C VAL A 322 -27.46 -17.74 7.32
N PRO A 323 -26.81 -18.88 6.98
CA PRO A 323 -26.78 -19.36 5.60
C PRO A 323 -28.20 -19.61 5.08
N ASP A 324 -28.43 -19.38 3.79
CA ASP A 324 -29.66 -19.78 3.13
C ASP A 324 -29.55 -21.24 2.62
N SER A 325 -30.17 -21.59 1.49
CA SER A 325 -29.95 -22.90 0.85
C SER A 325 -28.50 -23.10 0.37
N ASN A 326 -27.77 -22.01 0.21
CA ASN A 326 -26.38 -21.94 -0.21
C ASN A 326 -25.48 -21.60 0.99
N LYS A 327 -24.19 -21.92 0.86
CA LYS A 327 -23.20 -21.58 1.87
C LYS A 327 -22.82 -20.10 1.80
N ILE A 328 -22.44 -19.53 2.95
CA ILE A 328 -21.75 -18.25 3.00
C ILE A 328 -20.46 -18.37 2.16
N GLY A 329 -20.24 -17.42 1.25
CA GLY A 329 -19.12 -17.45 0.29
C GLY A 329 -19.35 -18.29 -0.97
N GLY A 330 -20.55 -18.87 -1.13
CA GLY A 330 -20.95 -19.65 -2.30
C GLY A 330 -20.16 -20.95 -2.47
N GLY A 331 -19.85 -21.30 -3.71
CA GLY A 331 -19.12 -22.51 -4.08
C GLY A 331 -20.04 -23.73 -4.18
N THR A 332 -19.55 -24.89 -3.73
CA THR A 332 -20.32 -26.14 -3.75
C THR A 332 -21.70 -25.95 -3.12
N THR A 333 -22.74 -26.43 -3.82
CA THR A 333 -24.19 -26.28 -3.53
C THR A 333 -24.84 -24.98 -3.95
N TYR A 334 -24.09 -24.02 -4.52
CA TYR A 334 -24.68 -22.81 -5.06
C TYR A 334 -25.54 -23.09 -6.30
N THR A 335 -26.76 -22.54 -6.34
CA THR A 335 -27.66 -22.66 -7.50
C THR A 335 -27.84 -21.31 -8.16
N SER A 336 -27.23 -21.12 -9.34
CA SER A 336 -27.19 -19.82 -10.02
C SER A 336 -28.50 -19.43 -10.72
N GLY A 337 -29.31 -20.41 -11.12
CA GLY A 337 -30.52 -20.19 -11.94
C GLY A 337 -30.22 -19.66 -13.36
N ILE A 338 -28.97 -19.73 -13.81
CA ILE A 338 -28.55 -19.27 -15.15
C ILE A 338 -28.99 -20.29 -16.21
N GLY A 339 -29.50 -19.79 -17.34
CA GLY A 339 -29.98 -20.60 -18.47
C GLY A 339 -28.86 -21.15 -19.36
N SER A 340 -29.24 -21.59 -20.55
CA SER A 340 -28.30 -22.10 -21.55
C SER A 340 -27.38 -21.00 -22.10
N ALA A 341 -26.10 -21.32 -22.29
CA ALA A 341 -25.12 -20.38 -22.82
C ALA A 341 -25.39 -20.02 -24.29
N THR A 342 -25.32 -18.72 -24.63
CA THR A 342 -25.23 -18.23 -26.02
C THR A 342 -23.83 -18.49 -26.57
N TYR A 343 -22.81 -18.17 -25.78
CA TYR A 343 -21.41 -18.35 -26.11
C TYR A 343 -20.75 -19.27 -25.09
N THR A 344 -19.91 -20.20 -25.55
CA THR A 344 -19.06 -21.02 -24.69
C THR A 344 -17.61 -20.74 -25.03
N VAL A 345 -16.82 -20.34 -24.05
CA VAL A 345 -15.43 -19.90 -24.22
C VAL A 345 -14.49 -20.65 -23.28
N THR A 346 -13.21 -20.75 -23.65
CA THR A 346 -12.17 -21.46 -22.88
C THR A 346 -10.82 -20.77 -22.86
N ASP A 347 -10.66 -19.67 -23.58
CA ASP A 347 -9.43 -18.90 -23.72
C ASP A 347 -9.75 -17.39 -23.84
N ASP A 348 -8.70 -16.57 -23.78
CA ASP A 348 -8.78 -15.10 -23.78
C ASP A 348 -9.28 -14.54 -25.12
N ASN A 349 -8.89 -15.14 -26.25
CA ASN A 349 -9.34 -14.74 -27.59
C ASN A 349 -10.84 -14.93 -27.77
N THR A 350 -11.36 -16.10 -27.44
CA THR A 350 -12.79 -16.43 -27.54
C THR A 350 -13.62 -15.66 -26.52
N LEU A 351 -13.09 -15.41 -25.32
CA LEU A 351 -13.71 -14.54 -24.32
C LEU A 351 -13.84 -13.10 -24.83
N LYS A 352 -12.76 -12.51 -25.37
CA LYS A 352 -12.79 -11.15 -25.95
C LYS A 352 -13.83 -11.08 -27.07
N ALA A 353 -13.77 -11.99 -28.03
CA ALA A 353 -14.69 -12.01 -29.18
C ALA A 353 -16.17 -12.14 -28.74
N ALA A 354 -16.45 -12.96 -27.73
CA ALA A 354 -17.79 -13.11 -27.18
C ALA A 354 -18.27 -11.83 -26.48
N LEU A 355 -17.42 -11.18 -25.68
CA LEU A 355 -17.77 -9.92 -25.01
C LEU A 355 -18.00 -8.78 -26.00
N ASP A 356 -17.18 -8.70 -27.05
CA ASP A 356 -17.32 -7.68 -28.11
C ASP A 356 -18.60 -7.87 -28.95
N SER A 357 -19.15 -9.09 -28.99
CA SER A 357 -20.32 -9.44 -29.82
C SER A 357 -21.63 -9.58 -29.04
N ALA A 358 -21.57 -9.80 -27.73
CA ALA A 358 -22.73 -10.11 -26.92
C ALA A 358 -23.68 -8.91 -26.77
N VAL A 359 -24.98 -9.22 -26.74
CA VAL A 359 -26.06 -8.25 -26.54
C VAL A 359 -26.90 -8.62 -25.33
N SER A 360 -27.72 -7.68 -24.85
CA SER A 360 -28.61 -7.89 -23.70
C SER A 360 -29.40 -9.20 -23.80
N GLY A 361 -29.35 -10.02 -22.74
CA GLY A 361 -29.95 -11.35 -22.67
C GLY A 361 -28.99 -12.50 -23.02
N ASP A 362 -27.82 -12.22 -23.60
CA ASP A 362 -26.83 -13.25 -23.87
C ASP A 362 -26.15 -13.77 -22.61
N ILE A 363 -25.78 -15.07 -22.66
CA ILE A 363 -25.03 -15.74 -21.62
C ILE A 363 -23.70 -16.21 -22.21
N ILE A 364 -22.59 -15.70 -21.68
CA ILE A 364 -21.23 -16.14 -21.98
C ILE A 364 -20.79 -17.08 -20.86
N LYS A 365 -20.62 -18.37 -21.17
CA LYS A 365 -20.16 -19.38 -20.22
C LYS A 365 -18.70 -19.73 -20.48
N ILE A 366 -17.86 -19.52 -19.47
CA ILE A 366 -16.50 -20.04 -19.44
C ILE A 366 -16.56 -21.49 -18.97
N SER A 367 -16.25 -22.43 -19.87
CA SER A 367 -16.47 -23.85 -19.63
C SER A 367 -15.27 -24.51 -18.95
N GLY A 368 -15.56 -25.37 -17.97
CA GLY A 368 -14.57 -26.18 -17.27
C GLY A 368 -13.77 -25.42 -16.20
N GLU A 369 -12.66 -26.04 -15.79
CA GLU A 369 -11.73 -25.52 -14.80
C GLU A 369 -10.48 -24.89 -15.46
N VAL A 370 -10.67 -24.22 -16.59
CA VAL A 370 -9.59 -23.55 -17.33
C VAL A 370 -8.96 -22.40 -16.54
N ILE A 371 -7.75 -22.02 -16.94
CA ILE A 371 -7.02 -20.86 -16.43
C ILE A 371 -6.77 -19.97 -17.64
N ILE A 372 -7.23 -18.73 -17.56
CA ILE A 372 -7.09 -17.73 -18.62
C ILE A 372 -6.32 -16.55 -18.02
N ASP A 373 -5.11 -16.30 -18.51
CA ASP A 373 -4.34 -15.11 -18.16
C ASP A 373 -4.72 -13.97 -19.11
N LEU A 374 -5.34 -12.93 -18.56
CA LEU A 374 -5.87 -11.80 -19.31
C LEU A 374 -4.79 -10.73 -19.61
N SER A 375 -3.59 -10.87 -19.03
CA SER A 375 -2.48 -9.92 -19.20
C SER A 375 -2.08 -9.75 -20.66
N ASP A 376 -2.18 -10.81 -21.47
CA ASP A 376 -1.85 -10.82 -22.89
C ASP A 376 -2.71 -9.85 -23.72
N ILE A 377 -3.92 -9.54 -23.27
CA ILE A 377 -4.84 -8.63 -23.96
C ILE A 377 -4.83 -7.26 -23.29
N VAL A 378 -4.96 -7.22 -21.95
CA VAL A 378 -5.01 -5.95 -21.21
C VAL A 378 -3.76 -5.11 -21.48
N ARG A 379 -2.57 -5.73 -21.40
CA ARG A 379 -1.29 -5.01 -21.54
C ARG A 379 -0.95 -4.63 -22.96
N ALA A 380 -1.29 -5.49 -23.91
CA ALA A 380 -1.09 -5.16 -25.31
C ALA A 380 -2.04 -4.04 -25.74
N GLY A 381 -3.27 -4.00 -25.22
CA GLY A 381 -4.32 -3.07 -25.63
C GLY A 381 -5.06 -3.52 -26.89
N ASP A 382 -6.17 -2.84 -27.21
CA ASP A 382 -6.93 -3.12 -28.44
C ASP A 382 -6.19 -2.60 -29.68
N TYR A 383 -6.06 -3.44 -30.72
CA TYR A 383 -5.34 -3.08 -31.95
C TYR A 383 -5.94 -1.83 -32.63
N ASP A 384 -7.25 -1.61 -32.49
CA ASP A 384 -7.95 -0.52 -33.16
C ASP A 384 -8.00 0.79 -32.36
N LEU A 385 -7.50 0.81 -31.12
CA LEU A 385 -7.64 1.95 -30.20
C LEU A 385 -6.29 2.56 -29.79
N PHE A 386 -6.04 3.77 -30.27
CA PHE A 386 -4.90 4.61 -29.87
C PHE A 386 -5.39 5.94 -29.28
N ASP A 387 -4.65 6.47 -28.32
CA ASP A 387 -4.68 7.90 -28.02
C ASP A 387 -4.14 8.64 -29.24
N THR A 388 -5.02 9.40 -29.90
CA THR A 388 -4.72 10.12 -31.13
C THR A 388 -3.74 11.28 -30.94
N ASN A 389 -3.47 11.70 -29.69
CA ASN A 389 -2.57 12.80 -29.39
C ASN A 389 -1.13 12.35 -29.17
N ASP A 390 -0.93 11.19 -28.54
CA ASP A 390 0.40 10.68 -28.16
C ASP A 390 0.79 9.39 -28.88
N ASN A 391 -0.09 8.84 -29.72
CA ASN A 391 0.10 7.58 -30.43
C ASN A 391 0.34 6.39 -29.46
N ILE A 392 -0.16 6.52 -28.23
CA ILE A 392 -0.06 5.52 -27.16
C ILE A 392 -1.30 4.64 -27.22
N LYS A 393 -1.10 3.33 -27.14
CA LYS A 393 -2.19 2.37 -27.17
C LYS A 393 -2.90 2.30 -25.82
N ILE A 394 -4.23 2.24 -25.85
CA ILE A 394 -5.06 2.21 -24.64
C ILE A 394 -5.17 0.76 -24.16
N GLU A 395 -4.95 0.52 -22.87
CA GLU A 395 -5.18 -0.80 -22.27
C GLU A 395 -6.60 -1.28 -22.53
N TYR A 396 -6.76 -2.54 -22.93
CA TYR A 396 -8.09 -3.11 -23.15
C TYR A 396 -8.75 -3.41 -21.81
N GLN A 397 -9.98 -2.94 -21.63
CA GLN A 397 -10.78 -3.20 -20.43
C GLN A 397 -11.84 -4.25 -20.77
N PHE A 398 -11.82 -5.39 -20.08
CA PHE A 398 -12.82 -6.43 -20.30
C PHE A 398 -14.19 -5.95 -19.79
N ARG A 399 -15.05 -5.53 -20.72
CA ARG A 399 -16.38 -5.00 -20.42
C ARG A 399 -17.44 -6.07 -20.59
N VAL A 400 -18.20 -6.36 -19.54
CA VAL A 400 -19.42 -7.19 -19.63
C VAL A 400 -20.57 -6.26 -20.06
N PRO A 401 -21.13 -6.44 -21.28
CA PRO A 401 -22.13 -5.51 -21.80
C PRO A 401 -23.44 -5.48 -21.01
N ALA A 402 -24.25 -4.46 -21.27
CA ALA A 402 -25.50 -4.26 -20.56
C ALA A 402 -26.46 -5.46 -20.74
N GLY A 403 -26.99 -5.97 -19.62
CA GLY A 403 -27.88 -7.13 -19.58
C GLY A 403 -27.25 -8.48 -19.96
N VAL A 404 -25.92 -8.56 -20.09
CA VAL A 404 -25.20 -9.82 -20.39
C VAL A 404 -24.82 -10.53 -19.08
N THR A 405 -24.92 -11.87 -19.09
CA THR A 405 -24.36 -12.71 -18.02
C THR A 405 -23.03 -13.30 -18.45
N LEU A 406 -21.95 -12.99 -17.74
CA LEU A 406 -20.67 -13.70 -17.82
C LEU A 406 -20.58 -14.67 -16.65
N CYS A 407 -20.51 -15.98 -16.93
CA CYS A 407 -20.49 -16.99 -15.88
C CYS A 407 -19.45 -18.09 -16.07
N GLY A 408 -19.02 -18.67 -14.95
CA GLY A 408 -18.21 -19.89 -14.90
C GLY A 408 -18.96 -21.04 -14.26
N THR A 409 -18.24 -22.13 -13.99
CA THR A 409 -18.80 -23.37 -13.45
C THR A 409 -18.61 -23.52 -11.93
N ARG A 410 -18.09 -22.51 -11.21
CA ARG A 410 -17.82 -22.62 -9.76
C ARG A 410 -19.11 -22.99 -9.02
N GLY A 411 -19.10 -24.09 -8.27
CA GLY A 411 -20.28 -24.58 -7.54
C GLY A 411 -21.23 -25.45 -8.34
N GLU A 412 -21.09 -25.57 -9.67
CA GLU A 412 -21.81 -26.55 -10.47
C GLU A 412 -21.29 -27.96 -10.17
N GLY A 413 -22.07 -28.75 -9.42
CA GLY A 413 -21.65 -30.08 -8.97
C GLY A 413 -20.42 -30.00 -8.05
N THR A 414 -19.29 -30.53 -8.53
CA THR A 414 -18.00 -30.47 -7.83
C THR A 414 -17.01 -29.48 -8.46
N SER A 415 -17.43 -28.72 -9.47
CA SER A 415 -16.54 -27.80 -10.18
C SER A 415 -16.11 -26.63 -9.29
N SER A 416 -14.82 -26.33 -9.33
CA SER A 416 -14.22 -25.16 -8.69
C SER A 416 -14.21 -23.90 -9.59
N GLY A 417 -14.71 -24.01 -10.82
CA GLY A 417 -14.87 -22.90 -11.77
C GLY A 417 -13.58 -22.51 -12.49
N ALA A 418 -13.67 -21.65 -13.50
CA ALA A 418 -12.50 -21.13 -14.23
C ALA A 418 -11.78 -20.04 -13.43
N ILE A 419 -10.45 -19.96 -13.60
CA ILE A 419 -9.63 -18.86 -13.08
C ILE A 419 -9.42 -17.84 -14.20
N LEU A 420 -9.85 -16.61 -13.96
CA LEU A 420 -9.50 -15.44 -14.75
C LEU A 420 -8.42 -14.69 -13.98
N LYS A 421 -7.19 -14.79 -14.50
CA LYS A 421 -5.99 -14.32 -13.83
C LYS A 421 -5.50 -13.03 -14.48
N MET A 422 -4.98 -12.13 -13.65
CA MET A 422 -4.11 -11.05 -14.06
C MET A 422 -2.73 -11.25 -13.40
N THR A 423 -1.68 -11.36 -14.21
CA THR A 423 -0.31 -11.64 -13.75
C THR A 423 0.51 -10.37 -13.50
N SER A 424 0.15 -9.29 -14.19
CA SER A 424 0.81 -7.97 -14.09
C SER A 424 -0.20 -6.96 -13.54
N TYR A 425 0.24 -5.82 -13.01
CA TYR A 425 -0.66 -4.77 -12.45
C TYR A 425 -1.89 -4.47 -13.35
N THR A 426 -3.00 -4.03 -12.81
CA THR A 426 -4.07 -3.47 -13.66
C THR A 426 -4.83 -2.40 -12.91
N GLU A 427 -5.16 -1.31 -13.59
CA GLU A 427 -6.01 -0.27 -13.00
C GLU A 427 -7.41 -0.78 -12.69
N ASN A 428 -7.93 -1.69 -13.52
CA ASN A 428 -9.16 -2.46 -13.33
C ASN A 428 -9.21 -3.60 -14.35
N LEU A 429 -9.59 -4.79 -13.91
CA LEU A 429 -9.66 -5.96 -14.79
C LEU A 429 -10.97 -6.02 -15.59
N PHE A 430 -12.12 -5.89 -14.91
CA PHE A 430 -13.44 -5.94 -15.54
C PHE A 430 -14.27 -4.69 -15.28
N ILE A 431 -15.09 -4.33 -16.26
CA ILE A 431 -16.14 -3.32 -16.15
C ILE A 431 -17.50 -3.98 -16.36
N LEU A 432 -18.44 -3.76 -15.45
CA LEU A 432 -19.80 -4.30 -15.51
C LEU A 432 -20.79 -3.18 -15.84
N GLU A 433 -21.50 -3.32 -16.95
CA GLU A 433 -22.52 -2.35 -17.39
C GLU A 433 -23.91 -2.64 -16.81
N GLU A 434 -24.87 -1.76 -17.08
CA GLU A 434 -26.24 -1.86 -16.55
C GLU A 434 -26.86 -3.25 -16.74
N GLY A 435 -27.37 -3.84 -15.66
CA GLY A 435 -28.02 -5.15 -15.66
C GLY A 435 -27.08 -6.33 -15.95
N ALA A 436 -25.76 -6.11 -16.04
CA ALA A 436 -24.80 -7.19 -16.22
C ALA A 436 -24.75 -8.11 -14.99
N ARG A 437 -24.46 -9.40 -15.22
CA ARG A 437 -24.27 -10.39 -14.16
C ARG A 437 -22.93 -11.10 -14.29
N LEU A 438 -22.16 -11.12 -13.20
CA LEU A 438 -20.92 -11.89 -13.10
C LEU A 438 -21.12 -13.02 -12.08
N SER A 439 -21.01 -14.29 -12.50
CA SER A 439 -21.34 -15.42 -11.63
C SER A 439 -20.40 -16.63 -11.74
N GLY A 440 -20.02 -17.23 -10.61
CA GLY A 440 -19.37 -18.55 -10.60
C GLY A 440 -17.95 -18.57 -11.18
N LEU A 441 -17.19 -17.50 -11.00
CA LEU A 441 -15.82 -17.33 -11.51
C LEU A 441 -14.81 -17.15 -10.36
N VAL A 442 -13.56 -17.53 -10.60
CA VAL A 442 -12.43 -17.16 -9.74
C VAL A 442 -11.67 -16.02 -10.44
N ILE A 443 -11.54 -14.88 -9.78
CA ILE A 443 -10.86 -13.69 -10.27
C ILE A 443 -9.61 -13.50 -9.43
N GLN A 444 -8.45 -13.74 -10.05
CA GLN A 444 -7.16 -13.79 -9.37
C GLN A 444 -6.29 -12.62 -9.82
N GLY A 445 -5.88 -11.79 -8.88
CA GLY A 445 -5.05 -10.61 -9.12
C GLY A 445 -3.56 -10.83 -8.88
N PRO A 446 -2.74 -9.86 -9.32
CA PRO A 446 -1.27 -9.96 -9.32
C PRO A 446 -0.65 -9.57 -7.97
N ASP A 447 -1.41 -8.96 -7.06
CA ASP A 447 -0.87 -8.44 -5.81
C ASP A 447 -0.69 -9.57 -4.79
N MET A 448 0.53 -9.74 -4.29
CA MET A 448 0.93 -10.86 -3.43
C MET A 448 1.35 -10.40 -2.02
N TYR A 449 1.59 -11.38 -1.14
CA TYR A 449 2.07 -11.16 0.22
C TYR A 449 3.23 -10.13 0.28
N ARG A 450 3.17 -9.25 1.28
CA ARG A 450 4.02 -8.06 1.52
C ARG A 450 3.67 -6.82 0.68
N TYR A 451 2.85 -6.95 -0.37
CA TYR A 451 2.52 -5.80 -1.23
C TYR A 451 1.58 -4.80 -0.56
N GLU A 452 1.02 -5.14 0.59
CA GLU A 452 0.13 -4.29 1.38
C GLU A 452 0.71 -2.89 1.64
N THR A 453 2.04 -2.75 1.74
CA THR A 453 2.69 -1.46 2.02
C THR A 453 2.94 -0.60 0.79
N ALA A 454 2.63 -1.09 -0.42
CA ALA A 454 2.79 -0.29 -1.63
C ALA A 454 1.79 0.88 -1.67
N ALA A 455 2.16 1.96 -2.36
CA ALA A 455 1.25 3.08 -2.57
C ALA A 455 0.00 2.62 -3.34
N ALA A 456 -1.18 3.13 -2.97
CA ALA A 456 -2.45 2.70 -3.57
C ALA A 456 -2.49 2.78 -5.11
N LYS A 457 -1.78 3.75 -5.70
CA LYS A 457 -1.64 3.92 -7.15
C LYS A 457 -0.91 2.76 -7.85
N ASN A 458 -0.21 1.91 -7.11
CA ASN A 458 0.52 0.74 -7.60
C ASN A 458 -0.16 -0.57 -7.18
N LEU A 459 -1.41 -0.52 -6.73
CA LEU A 459 -2.17 -1.69 -6.31
C LEU A 459 -3.38 -1.85 -7.23
N SER A 460 -3.72 -3.09 -7.55
CA SER A 460 -4.65 -3.42 -8.63
C SER A 460 -6.10 -3.41 -8.17
N VAL A 461 -7.04 -3.19 -9.11
CA VAL A 461 -8.49 -3.29 -8.88
C VAL A 461 -9.07 -4.44 -9.70
N ALA A 462 -10.02 -5.19 -9.13
CA ALA A 462 -10.66 -6.29 -9.87
C ALA A 462 -11.81 -5.81 -10.75
N LEU A 463 -12.86 -5.27 -10.12
CA LEU A 463 -14.13 -4.97 -10.79
C LEU A 463 -14.50 -3.49 -10.65
N VAL A 464 -15.00 -2.89 -11.74
CA VAL A 464 -15.67 -1.60 -11.75
C VAL A 464 -17.12 -1.80 -12.19
N VAL A 465 -18.07 -1.32 -11.40
CA VAL A 465 -19.50 -1.33 -11.71
C VAL A 465 -19.87 0.05 -12.24
N ASN A 466 -20.29 0.10 -13.50
CA ASN A 466 -20.51 1.33 -14.26
C ASN A 466 -21.99 1.55 -14.64
N GLY A 467 -22.87 0.59 -14.36
CA GLY A 467 -24.31 0.74 -14.57
C GLY A 467 -25.15 0.12 -13.47
N ASP A 468 -26.43 0.49 -13.46
CA ASP A 468 -27.40 0.07 -12.44
C ASP A 468 -27.73 -1.43 -12.53
N ASN A 469 -28.31 -1.97 -11.46
CA ASN A 469 -28.89 -3.32 -11.42
C ASN A 469 -27.88 -4.46 -11.70
N VAL A 470 -26.58 -4.22 -11.50
CA VAL A 470 -25.53 -5.24 -11.65
C VAL A 470 -25.61 -6.29 -10.54
N THR A 471 -25.39 -7.56 -10.90
CA THR A 471 -25.32 -8.68 -9.95
C THR A 471 -23.94 -9.35 -9.99
N ILE A 472 -23.31 -9.51 -8.82
CA ILE A 472 -22.04 -10.22 -8.65
C ILE A 472 -22.28 -11.35 -7.64
N ASP A 473 -22.22 -12.61 -8.10
CA ASP A 473 -22.58 -13.73 -7.25
C ASP A 473 -21.73 -14.99 -7.39
N ASN A 474 -21.51 -15.72 -6.29
CA ASN A 474 -20.81 -17.00 -6.31
C ASN A 474 -19.38 -16.93 -6.91
N CYS A 475 -18.77 -15.75 -6.91
CA CYS A 475 -17.40 -15.54 -7.33
C CYS A 475 -16.42 -15.69 -6.16
N GLU A 476 -15.18 -16.04 -6.49
CA GLU A 476 -14.02 -15.88 -5.64
C GLU A 476 -13.18 -14.71 -6.19
N ILE A 477 -12.85 -13.71 -5.37
CA ILE A 477 -12.12 -12.51 -5.82
C ILE A 477 -10.96 -12.26 -4.87
N ALA A 478 -9.73 -12.29 -5.37
CA ALA A 478 -8.53 -12.16 -4.54
C ALA A 478 -7.32 -11.57 -5.25
N GLY A 479 -6.41 -10.97 -4.49
CA GLY A 479 -5.12 -10.46 -5.01
C GLY A 479 -5.19 -9.09 -5.70
N PHE A 480 -6.20 -8.28 -5.36
CA PHE A 480 -6.38 -6.91 -5.86
C PHE A 480 -6.31 -5.94 -4.69
N TYR A 481 -5.11 -5.57 -4.27
CA TYR A 481 -4.88 -4.93 -2.97
C TYR A 481 -5.37 -3.48 -2.93
N ASN A 482 -5.78 -2.86 -4.03
CA ASN A 482 -6.45 -1.56 -4.00
C ASN A 482 -7.94 -1.72 -3.66
N ALA A 483 -8.68 -2.40 -4.54
CA ALA A 483 -10.08 -2.72 -4.28
C ALA A 483 -10.53 -3.97 -5.06
N ALA A 484 -11.41 -4.78 -4.47
CA ALA A 484 -12.07 -5.86 -5.21
C ALA A 484 -13.19 -5.31 -6.12
N ILE A 485 -14.05 -4.43 -5.60
CA ILE A 485 -15.21 -3.92 -6.34
C ILE A 485 -15.34 -2.41 -6.13
N VAL A 486 -15.32 -1.63 -7.22
CA VAL A 486 -15.52 -0.18 -7.22
C VAL A 486 -16.87 0.14 -7.86
N MET A 487 -17.67 0.95 -7.19
CA MET A 487 -19.00 1.39 -7.61
C MET A 487 -19.08 2.90 -7.49
N ASN A 488 -19.49 3.58 -8.57
CA ASN A 488 -19.64 5.03 -8.60
C ASN A 488 -20.92 5.41 -9.34
N GLU A 489 -21.82 6.13 -8.67
CA GLU A 489 -23.06 6.65 -9.27
C GLU A 489 -23.98 5.55 -9.85
N VAL A 490 -24.17 4.45 -9.10
CA VAL A 490 -24.99 3.30 -9.52
C VAL A 490 -26.04 2.89 -8.48
N GLU A 491 -27.18 2.39 -8.94
CA GLU A 491 -28.28 1.91 -8.12
C GLU A 491 -28.56 0.41 -8.31
N GLY A 492 -29.18 -0.23 -7.31
CA GLY A 492 -29.66 -1.61 -7.44
C GLY A 492 -28.58 -2.69 -7.52
N VAL A 493 -27.33 -2.41 -7.11
CA VAL A 493 -26.22 -3.38 -7.18
C VAL A 493 -26.38 -4.47 -6.12
N SER A 494 -26.27 -5.73 -6.53
CA SER A 494 -26.41 -6.92 -5.69
C SER A 494 -25.12 -7.73 -5.65
N ILE A 495 -24.51 -7.89 -4.48
CA ILE A 495 -23.26 -8.63 -4.29
C ILE A 495 -23.51 -9.76 -3.30
N HIS A 496 -23.59 -11.02 -3.75
CA HIS A 496 -23.93 -12.11 -2.84
C HIS A 496 -23.26 -13.46 -3.04
N HIS A 497 -23.09 -14.19 -1.94
CA HIS A 497 -22.49 -15.53 -1.96
C HIS A 497 -21.06 -15.55 -2.54
N ASN A 498 -20.30 -14.45 -2.41
CA ASN A 498 -18.93 -14.37 -2.90
C ASN A 498 -17.93 -14.66 -1.79
N PHE A 499 -16.79 -15.23 -2.15
CA PHE A 499 -15.61 -15.32 -1.29
C PHE A 499 -14.60 -14.25 -1.71
N ILE A 500 -14.48 -13.18 -0.93
CA ILE A 500 -13.63 -12.03 -1.24
C ILE A 500 -12.49 -12.04 -0.23
N HIS A 501 -11.25 -12.22 -0.70
CA HIS A 501 -10.13 -12.38 0.21
C HIS A 501 -8.80 -11.86 -0.30
N ASN A 502 -7.83 -11.64 0.60
CA ASN A 502 -6.52 -11.08 0.27
C ASN A 502 -6.67 -9.77 -0.54
N ILE A 503 -7.39 -8.82 0.05
CA ILE A 503 -7.58 -7.46 -0.46
C ILE A 503 -6.93 -6.54 0.56
N SER A 504 -5.59 -6.49 0.53
CA SER A 504 -4.80 -6.19 1.73
C SER A 504 -3.99 -4.89 1.68
N GLY A 505 -4.22 -3.97 0.73
CA GLY A 505 -3.50 -2.69 0.70
C GLY A 505 -3.69 -1.89 2.00
N LYS A 506 -2.60 -1.35 2.56
CA LYS A 506 -2.58 -0.70 3.88
C LYS A 506 -3.47 0.55 3.92
N ASP A 507 -3.23 1.47 2.99
CA ASP A 507 -4.00 2.72 2.84
C ASP A 507 -5.21 2.56 1.90
N CYS A 508 -5.39 1.35 1.36
CA CYS A 508 -6.51 0.93 0.53
C CYS A 508 -7.04 -0.43 0.99
N GLY A 509 -7.05 -1.46 0.15
CA GLY A 509 -7.53 -2.80 0.52
C GLY A 509 -9.04 -2.84 0.77
N TYR A 510 -9.82 -2.25 -0.13
CA TYR A 510 -11.28 -2.22 -0.01
C TYR A 510 -11.92 -3.42 -0.71
N ALA A 511 -12.62 -4.30 0.01
CA ALA A 511 -13.49 -5.26 -0.66
C ALA A 511 -14.54 -4.52 -1.52
N MET A 512 -15.11 -3.42 -1.01
CA MET A 512 -16.04 -2.57 -1.74
C MET A 512 -15.70 -1.08 -1.59
N LYS A 513 -15.56 -0.36 -2.69
CA LYS A 513 -15.48 1.11 -2.70
C LYS A 513 -16.76 1.65 -3.34
N ILE A 514 -17.57 2.37 -2.57
CA ILE A 514 -18.95 2.73 -2.92
C ILE A 514 -19.08 4.25 -2.84
N ASN A 515 -19.37 4.90 -3.97
CA ASN A 515 -19.60 6.33 -4.04
C ASN A 515 -20.92 6.65 -4.74
N GLN A 516 -21.75 7.51 -4.14
CA GLN A 516 -23.07 7.90 -4.66
C GLN A 516 -23.90 6.71 -5.17
N SER A 517 -24.00 5.63 -4.38
CA SER A 517 -24.55 4.37 -4.89
C SER A 517 -25.45 3.63 -3.90
N THR A 518 -26.41 2.86 -4.41
CA THR A 518 -27.27 1.96 -3.63
C THR A 518 -26.84 0.51 -3.83
N VAL A 519 -26.30 -0.11 -2.77
CA VAL A 519 -25.66 -1.43 -2.83
C VAL A 519 -26.21 -2.36 -1.75
N THR A 520 -26.52 -3.61 -2.12
CA THR A 520 -26.84 -4.69 -1.18
C THR A 520 -25.79 -5.80 -1.26
N ALA A 521 -25.10 -6.04 -0.14
CA ALA A 521 -24.15 -7.14 0.00
C ALA A 521 -24.70 -8.20 0.97
N SER A 522 -24.83 -9.45 0.52
CA SER A 522 -25.37 -10.54 1.35
C SER A 522 -24.72 -11.91 1.21
N TYR A 523 -24.66 -12.68 2.30
CA TYR A 523 -24.11 -14.05 2.29
C TYR A 523 -22.66 -14.19 1.79
N ASN A 524 -21.89 -13.09 1.79
CA ASN A 524 -20.49 -13.11 1.39
C ASN A 524 -19.59 -13.51 2.57
N LEU A 525 -18.44 -14.07 2.24
CA LEU A 525 -17.33 -14.27 3.18
C LEU A 525 -16.18 -13.31 2.83
N PHE A 526 -15.74 -12.55 3.82
CA PHE A 526 -14.59 -11.65 3.74
C PHE A 526 -13.45 -12.17 4.61
N ALA A 527 -12.28 -12.39 4.03
CA ALA A 527 -11.10 -12.86 4.75
C ALA A 527 -9.83 -12.12 4.29
N ASN A 528 -9.01 -11.63 5.23
CA ASN A 528 -7.80 -10.89 4.95
C ASN A 528 -8.06 -9.72 3.99
N VAL A 529 -9.12 -8.97 4.31
CA VAL A 529 -9.44 -7.70 3.65
C VAL A 529 -9.05 -6.59 4.62
N THR A 530 -8.33 -5.57 4.15
CA THR A 530 -8.01 -4.42 5.00
C THR A 530 -9.30 -3.75 5.43
N ARG A 531 -10.28 -3.58 4.53
CA ARG A 531 -11.57 -2.95 4.84
C ARG A 531 -12.68 -3.60 4.04
N VAL A 532 -13.84 -3.81 4.67
CA VAL A 532 -15.01 -4.34 3.98
C VAL A 532 -15.59 -3.30 3.03
N ALA A 533 -15.78 -2.05 3.50
CA ALA A 533 -16.22 -0.98 2.60
C ALA A 533 -15.67 0.40 2.89
N ASN A 534 -15.47 1.18 1.83
CA ASN A 534 -15.23 2.63 1.88
C ASN A 534 -16.42 3.33 1.20
N LEU A 535 -17.17 4.10 1.98
CA LEU A 535 -18.47 4.65 1.63
C LEU A 535 -18.39 6.18 1.53
N SER A 536 -18.79 6.75 0.39
CA SER A 536 -18.81 8.20 0.14
C SER A 536 -20.01 8.65 -0.69
N GLY A 537 -20.28 9.96 -0.73
CA GLY A 537 -21.42 10.52 -1.48
C GLY A 537 -22.70 10.57 -0.65
N GLU A 538 -23.41 11.69 -0.71
CA GLU A 538 -24.58 11.98 0.15
C GLU A 538 -25.77 11.04 -0.09
N ASP A 539 -25.87 10.46 -1.29
CA ASP A 539 -26.96 9.56 -1.68
C ASP A 539 -26.62 8.08 -1.47
N THR A 540 -25.42 7.77 -0.97
CA THR A 540 -25.01 6.37 -0.77
C THR A 540 -25.87 5.66 0.27
N VAL A 541 -26.45 4.52 -0.12
CA VAL A 541 -27.20 3.61 0.75
C VAL A 541 -26.56 2.24 0.67
N PHE A 542 -26.07 1.74 1.80
CA PHE A 542 -25.41 0.44 1.86
C PHE A 542 -26.16 -0.52 2.78
N THR A 543 -26.60 -1.65 2.24
CA THR A 543 -27.21 -2.74 3.00
C THR A 543 -26.25 -3.92 3.07
N PHE A 544 -25.86 -4.31 4.27
CA PHE A 544 -24.94 -5.40 4.55
C PHE A 544 -25.66 -6.44 5.42
N THR A 545 -25.97 -7.62 4.87
CA THR A 545 -26.82 -8.59 5.57
C THR A 545 -26.36 -10.04 5.44
N ASN A 546 -26.38 -10.81 6.53
CA ASN A 546 -25.96 -12.23 6.55
C ASN A 546 -24.53 -12.47 6.03
N ASN A 547 -23.60 -11.52 6.17
CA ASN A 547 -22.21 -11.71 5.77
C ASN A 547 -21.35 -12.17 6.94
N VAL A 548 -20.21 -12.81 6.64
CA VAL A 548 -19.17 -13.16 7.62
C VAL A 548 -17.87 -12.44 7.27
N GLU A 549 -17.25 -11.81 8.26
CA GLU A 549 -15.90 -11.23 8.19
C GLU A 549 -15.01 -11.93 9.24
N THR A 550 -13.76 -12.26 8.89
CA THR A 550 -12.94 -13.15 9.72
C THR A 550 -11.48 -12.82 10.00
N SER A 551 -10.86 -11.77 9.47
CA SER A 551 -9.40 -11.64 9.64
C SER A 551 -8.79 -10.25 9.53
N ASN A 552 -9.58 -9.18 9.59
CA ASN A 552 -8.99 -7.85 9.74
C ASN A 552 -8.47 -7.61 11.17
N SER A 553 -7.16 -7.57 11.37
CA SER A 553 -6.54 -7.30 12.68
C SER A 553 -5.76 -5.99 12.75
N GLN A 554 -5.95 -5.10 11.76
CA GLN A 554 -5.06 -3.96 11.54
C GLN A 554 -5.77 -2.60 11.50
N THR A 555 -7.08 -2.54 11.23
CA THR A 555 -7.82 -1.27 10.97
C THR A 555 -9.33 -1.41 11.22
N THR A 556 -10.11 -0.40 10.82
CA THR A 556 -11.58 -0.39 10.84
C THR A 556 -12.19 -1.08 9.62
N LEU A 557 -13.35 -1.75 9.77
CA LEU A 557 -14.02 -2.44 8.67
C LEU A 557 -14.71 -1.51 7.65
N PHE A 558 -15.31 -0.42 8.12
CA PHE A 558 -16.12 0.48 7.30
C PHE A 558 -15.68 1.94 7.45
N ILE A 559 -15.30 2.60 6.35
CA ILE A 559 -15.02 4.04 6.34
C ILE A 559 -16.26 4.79 5.89
N LEU A 560 -16.68 5.78 6.68
CA LEU A 560 -17.78 6.69 6.39
C LEU A 560 -17.19 8.06 6.04
N ARG A 561 -17.03 8.37 4.75
CA ARG A 561 -16.34 9.57 4.26
C ARG A 561 -17.14 10.84 4.54
N ALA A 562 -16.43 11.94 4.76
CA ALA A 562 -17.04 13.26 4.87
C ALA A 562 -17.70 13.70 3.54
N GLY A 563 -18.97 14.10 3.62
CA GLY A 563 -19.74 14.77 2.58
C GLY A 563 -19.66 16.30 2.71
N LYS A 564 -20.38 17.03 1.85
CA LYS A 564 -20.39 18.50 1.86
C LYS A 564 -21.22 19.04 3.03
N GLY A 565 -20.77 20.14 3.62
CA GLY A 565 -21.49 20.80 4.71
C GLY A 565 -21.48 20.03 6.04
N TYR A 566 -22.15 20.62 7.04
CA TYR A 566 -22.23 20.10 8.40
C TYR A 566 -23.57 19.43 8.66
N HIS A 567 -23.52 18.43 9.55
CA HIS A 567 -24.69 17.73 10.02
C HIS A 567 -25.55 18.64 10.90
N ALA A 568 -26.84 18.75 10.57
CA ALA A 568 -27.76 19.71 11.19
C ALA A 568 -27.91 19.53 12.72
N LEU A 569 -27.85 18.28 13.21
CA LEU A 569 -28.07 17.96 14.63
C LEU A 569 -26.78 17.79 15.45
N TYR A 570 -25.65 17.53 14.79
CA TYR A 570 -24.41 17.08 15.44
C TYR A 570 -23.22 17.92 14.98
N HIS A 571 -23.38 19.24 14.97
CA HIS A 571 -22.31 20.15 14.61
C HIS A 571 -21.13 20.07 15.62
N PRO A 572 -19.86 20.07 15.17
CA PRO A 572 -19.35 20.32 13.81
C PRO A 572 -19.12 19.06 12.96
N SER A 573 -19.75 17.92 13.24
CA SER A 573 -19.58 16.74 12.36
C SER A 573 -20.07 17.04 10.94
N ARG A 574 -19.30 16.59 9.95
CA ARG A 574 -19.66 16.70 8.53
C ARG A 574 -20.84 15.78 8.20
N ASN A 575 -21.60 16.14 7.17
CA ASN A 575 -22.50 15.17 6.53
C ASN A 575 -21.69 13.98 6.01
N SER A 576 -22.34 12.86 5.72
CA SER A 576 -21.74 11.69 5.09
C SER A 576 -22.76 11.08 4.13
N ILE A 577 -22.76 9.76 4.03
CA ILE A 577 -23.69 8.97 3.24
C ILE A 577 -25.13 9.03 3.76
N SER A 578 -26.09 8.65 2.93
CA SER A 578 -27.50 8.62 3.32
C SER A 578 -27.75 7.58 4.41
N ALA A 579 -27.41 6.31 4.17
CA ALA A 579 -27.68 5.26 5.14
C ALA A 579 -26.72 4.07 5.08
N VAL A 580 -26.50 3.45 6.24
CA VAL A 580 -25.88 2.12 6.33
C VAL A 580 -26.73 1.20 7.21
N ASN A 581 -27.12 0.06 6.65
CA ASN A 581 -28.00 -0.91 7.27
C ASN A 581 -27.29 -2.26 7.41
N MET A 582 -26.96 -2.67 8.63
CA MET A 582 -26.28 -3.92 8.93
C MET A 582 -27.15 -4.85 9.75
N THR A 583 -27.56 -5.98 9.17
CA THR A 583 -28.45 -6.94 9.84
C THR A 583 -27.90 -8.37 9.77
N ASN A 584 -27.95 -9.11 10.88
CA ASN A 584 -27.56 -10.53 10.93
C ASN A 584 -26.14 -10.79 10.39
N ASN A 585 -25.17 -9.90 10.55
CA ASN A 585 -23.79 -10.17 10.13
C ASN A 585 -22.96 -10.75 11.28
N THR A 586 -21.89 -11.44 10.94
CA THR A 586 -20.93 -11.98 11.92
C THR A 586 -19.55 -11.41 11.68
N PHE A 587 -19.04 -10.73 12.70
CA PHE A 587 -17.70 -10.13 12.72
C PHE A 587 -16.84 -10.92 13.69
N LEU A 588 -15.93 -11.74 13.15
CA LEU A 588 -15.03 -12.55 13.98
C LEU A 588 -13.74 -11.80 14.33
N SER A 589 -13.36 -10.81 13.53
CA SER A 589 -12.13 -10.06 13.77
C SER A 589 -12.23 -9.08 14.95
N ASP A 590 -11.07 -8.64 15.40
CA ASP A 590 -10.88 -7.59 16.40
C ASP A 590 -11.03 -6.17 15.83
N ALA A 591 -11.27 -6.03 14.52
CA ALA A 591 -11.40 -4.74 13.88
C ALA A 591 -12.55 -3.89 14.45
N ASN A 592 -12.25 -2.60 14.62
CA ASN A 592 -13.25 -1.59 14.91
C ASN A 592 -14.26 -1.51 13.75
N LEU A 593 -15.55 -1.30 14.05
CA LEU A 593 -16.59 -1.35 13.01
C LEU A 593 -16.49 -0.15 12.05
N PHE A 594 -16.54 1.08 12.56
CA PHE A 594 -16.60 2.30 11.76
C PHE A 594 -15.42 3.24 12.00
N ALA A 595 -14.91 3.83 10.92
CA ALA A 595 -14.17 5.09 10.93
C ALA A 595 -15.09 6.24 10.47
N TYR A 596 -15.44 7.14 11.40
CA TYR A 596 -16.29 8.30 11.13
C TYR A 596 -15.45 9.49 10.64
N LEU A 597 -15.41 9.71 9.32
CA LEU A 597 -14.93 10.98 8.75
C LEU A 597 -16.09 11.96 8.49
N GLY A 598 -17.30 11.44 8.34
CA GLY A 598 -18.56 12.18 8.42
C GLY A 598 -19.65 11.36 9.12
N LEU A 599 -20.78 12.00 9.42
CA LEU A 599 -21.96 11.34 9.99
C LEU A 599 -23.02 11.02 8.93
N PRO A 600 -23.41 9.75 8.77
CA PRO A 600 -24.53 9.37 7.91
C PRO A 600 -25.87 9.92 8.40
N ASN A 601 -26.87 10.02 7.53
CA ASN A 601 -28.23 10.41 7.96
C ASN A 601 -28.91 9.32 8.81
N SER A 602 -28.55 8.05 8.59
CA SER A 602 -29.07 6.92 9.37
C SER A 602 -28.07 5.76 9.45
N ILE A 603 -27.96 5.15 10.63
CA ILE A 603 -27.21 3.91 10.85
C ILE A 603 -28.13 2.89 11.52
N VAL A 604 -28.22 1.69 10.96
CA VAL A 604 -28.99 0.59 11.53
C VAL A 604 -28.08 -0.60 11.78
N LEU A 605 -28.00 -1.06 13.02
CA LEU A 605 -27.25 -2.25 13.44
C LEU A 605 -28.18 -3.18 14.21
N ASN A 606 -28.67 -4.23 13.54
CA ASN A 606 -29.65 -5.14 14.13
C ASN A 606 -29.18 -6.59 14.10
N ASN A 607 -29.30 -7.29 15.24
CA ASN A 607 -29.11 -8.74 15.29
C ASN A 607 -27.74 -9.23 14.76
N ASN A 608 -26.69 -8.40 14.82
CA ASN A 608 -25.35 -8.82 14.42
C ASN A 608 -24.69 -9.63 15.55
N LEU A 609 -23.66 -10.40 15.21
CA LEU A 609 -22.83 -11.16 16.14
C LEU A 609 -21.38 -10.68 16.07
N PHE A 610 -20.85 -10.23 17.21
CA PHE A 610 -19.47 -9.78 17.35
C PHE A 610 -18.69 -10.79 18.19
N ALA A 611 -17.47 -11.10 17.74
CA ALA A 611 -16.59 -12.05 18.42
C ALA A 611 -16.23 -11.62 19.84
N TYR A 612 -16.05 -10.32 20.07
CA TYR A 612 -15.55 -9.77 21.33
C TYR A 612 -16.63 -9.08 22.14
N ASN A 613 -16.33 -8.79 23.40
CA ASN A 613 -17.18 -7.96 24.25
C ASN A 613 -17.36 -6.59 23.63
N GLU A 614 -18.50 -5.94 23.86
CA GLU A 614 -18.77 -4.62 23.31
C GLU A 614 -17.73 -3.58 23.78
N SER A 615 -17.30 -3.67 25.03
CA SER A 615 -16.28 -2.80 25.63
C SER A 615 -14.88 -2.97 25.03
N THR A 616 -14.63 -4.04 24.27
CA THR A 616 -13.34 -4.30 23.62
C THR A 616 -13.11 -3.38 22.43
N TYR A 617 -14.18 -3.08 21.71
CA TYR A 617 -14.13 -2.16 20.57
C TYR A 617 -13.99 -0.72 21.07
N SER A 618 -13.26 0.11 20.33
CA SER A 618 -13.06 1.50 20.73
C SER A 618 -14.42 2.20 20.89
N SER A 619 -14.57 3.08 21.89
CA SER A 619 -15.84 3.79 22.06
C SER A 619 -16.24 4.55 20.79
N GLY A 620 -15.24 5.03 20.01
CA GLY A 620 -15.41 5.68 18.72
C GLY A 620 -16.05 4.80 17.63
N SER A 621 -16.05 3.48 17.78
CA SER A 621 -16.53 2.52 16.78
C SER A 621 -18.05 2.36 16.74
N PHE A 622 -18.71 2.51 17.89
CA PHE A 622 -20.18 2.47 18.00
C PHE A 622 -20.75 3.80 18.48
N PHE A 623 -19.91 4.73 18.94
CA PHE A 623 -20.33 5.98 19.55
C PHE A 623 -19.44 7.13 19.11
N LEU A 624 -20.03 8.13 18.45
CA LEU A 624 -19.28 9.31 18.04
C LEU A 624 -18.75 10.07 19.27
N LYS A 625 -17.44 10.29 19.32
CA LYS A 625 -16.77 11.03 20.40
C LYS A 625 -17.38 12.43 20.56
N GLY A 626 -17.78 12.78 21.78
CA GLY A 626 -18.39 14.09 22.09
C GLY A 626 -19.91 14.15 21.94
N THR A 627 -20.57 13.05 21.58
CA THR A 627 -22.04 12.94 21.61
C THR A 627 -22.56 12.43 22.97
N ASN A 628 -23.87 12.21 23.09
CA ASN A 628 -24.50 11.61 24.27
C ASN A 628 -25.53 10.55 23.84
N GLY A 629 -26.20 9.90 24.79
CA GLY A 629 -27.13 8.81 24.51
C GLY A 629 -28.25 9.10 23.51
N THR A 630 -28.64 10.36 23.27
CA THR A 630 -29.65 10.70 22.24
C THR A 630 -29.21 10.34 20.83
N PHE A 631 -27.90 10.21 20.59
CA PHE A 631 -27.36 9.70 19.32
C PHE A 631 -27.97 8.35 18.90
N PHE A 632 -28.25 7.48 19.88
CA PHE A 632 -28.85 6.16 19.64
C PHE A 632 -30.37 6.19 19.42
N ASP A 633 -31.02 7.31 19.73
CA ASP A 633 -32.46 7.47 19.51
C ASP A 633 -32.76 8.25 18.22
N THR A 634 -31.77 8.95 17.65
CA THR A 634 -31.96 9.82 16.47
C THR A 634 -31.14 9.41 15.25
N MET A 635 -29.89 8.95 15.42
CA MET A 635 -28.98 8.67 14.29
C MET A 635 -28.69 7.18 14.12
N MET A 636 -28.34 6.50 15.21
CA MET A 636 -27.94 5.09 15.18
C MET A 636 -28.97 4.22 15.89
N THR A 637 -29.77 3.47 15.13
CA THR A 637 -30.60 2.40 15.68
C THR A 637 -29.76 1.15 15.87
N MET A 638 -29.40 0.85 17.11
CA MET A 638 -28.63 -0.35 17.46
C MET A 638 -29.45 -1.26 18.36
N THR A 639 -30.01 -2.34 17.80
CA THR A 639 -30.92 -3.24 18.54
C THR A 639 -30.49 -4.69 18.48
N ASN A 640 -30.55 -5.36 19.64
CA ASN A 640 -30.42 -6.80 19.77
C ASN A 640 -29.13 -7.37 19.14
N ASN A 641 -27.98 -6.72 19.28
CA ASN A 641 -26.72 -7.26 18.78
C ASN A 641 -26.10 -8.17 19.84
N ALA A 642 -25.62 -9.35 19.43
CA ALA A 642 -24.93 -10.28 20.28
C ALA A 642 -23.42 -9.95 20.31
N PHE A 643 -22.87 -9.79 21.50
CA PHE A 643 -21.44 -9.56 21.75
C PHE A 643 -20.85 -10.74 22.51
N ASP A 644 -19.57 -10.99 22.26
CA ASP A 644 -18.83 -12.17 22.72
C ASP A 644 -19.37 -13.49 22.12
N ILE A 645 -18.69 -14.00 21.09
CA ILE A 645 -19.12 -15.24 20.43
C ILE A 645 -18.99 -16.47 21.33
N VAL A 646 -18.16 -16.40 22.37
CA VAL A 646 -17.93 -17.51 23.31
C VAL A 646 -18.97 -17.47 24.42
N THR A 647 -19.17 -16.32 25.06
CA THR A 647 -20.16 -16.11 26.13
C THR A 647 -21.14 -14.98 25.82
N PRO A 648 -22.09 -15.23 24.89
CA PRO A 648 -22.85 -14.16 24.27
C PRO A 648 -23.78 -13.41 25.21
N VAL A 649 -23.76 -12.09 25.09
CA VAL A 649 -24.73 -11.16 25.67
C VAL A 649 -25.40 -10.35 24.57
N VAL A 650 -26.72 -10.16 24.67
CA VAL A 650 -27.49 -9.40 23.68
C VAL A 650 -27.76 -8.00 24.19
N LEU A 651 -27.22 -7.02 23.47
CA LEU A 651 -27.23 -5.60 23.83
C LEU A 651 -27.91 -4.75 22.75
N SER A 652 -28.62 -3.74 23.23
CA SER A 652 -29.14 -2.63 22.43
C SER A 652 -28.57 -1.32 22.96
N LYS A 653 -28.68 -0.23 22.21
CA LYS A 653 -28.34 1.11 22.71
C LYS A 653 -29.52 2.06 22.69
N SER A 654 -29.57 2.96 23.68
CA SER A 654 -30.60 3.98 23.82
C SER A 654 -30.14 5.07 24.79
N SER A 655 -30.71 6.28 24.70
CA SER A 655 -30.47 7.34 25.71
C SER A 655 -30.85 6.96 27.14
N SER A 656 -31.70 5.94 27.31
CA SER A 656 -32.08 5.39 28.61
C SER A 656 -30.99 4.52 29.27
N GLY A 657 -29.98 4.09 28.51
CA GLY A 657 -28.86 3.30 29.03
C GLY A 657 -27.90 4.14 29.90
N PRO A 658 -27.19 3.53 30.85
CA PRO A 658 -26.24 4.24 31.70
C PRO A 658 -25.01 4.69 30.91
N ALA A 659 -24.59 5.95 31.08
CA ALA A 659 -23.34 6.46 30.50
C ALA A 659 -22.09 5.76 31.06
N THR A 660 -22.20 5.18 32.27
CA THR A 660 -21.18 4.34 32.89
C THR A 660 -21.83 3.01 33.25
N PRO A 661 -21.65 1.97 32.42
CA PRO A 661 -22.20 0.64 32.69
C PRO A 661 -21.60 0.03 33.96
N SER A 662 -22.38 -0.78 34.66
CA SER A 662 -21.92 -1.56 35.81
C SER A 662 -21.25 -2.87 35.43
N ASP A 663 -21.62 -3.44 34.28
CA ASP A 663 -20.96 -4.61 33.70
C ASP A 663 -19.76 -4.17 32.86
N PRO A 664 -18.54 -4.64 33.14
CA PRO A 664 -17.33 -4.22 32.43
C PRO A 664 -17.29 -4.66 30.96
N ARG A 665 -18.18 -5.57 30.53
CA ARG A 665 -18.28 -6.00 29.13
C ARG A 665 -19.04 -5.02 28.24
N PHE A 666 -19.75 -4.07 28.85
CA PHE A 666 -20.67 -3.18 28.14
C PHE A 666 -20.00 -1.83 27.88
N ALA A 667 -20.29 -1.25 26.72
CA ALA A 667 -19.92 0.12 26.42
C ALA A 667 -20.99 1.11 26.94
N PRO A 668 -20.70 2.43 27.01
CA PRO A 668 -21.68 3.43 27.42
C PRO A 668 -23.01 3.33 26.66
N TYR A 669 -24.10 3.60 27.37
CA TYR A 669 -25.48 3.61 26.88
C TYR A 669 -26.05 2.25 26.43
N SER A 670 -25.38 1.16 26.77
CA SER A 670 -25.85 -0.19 26.48
C SER A 670 -26.95 -0.64 27.43
N VAL A 671 -27.95 -1.30 26.86
CA VAL A 671 -29.11 -1.86 27.54
C VAL A 671 -29.14 -3.36 27.25
N SER A 672 -28.99 -4.17 28.30
CA SER A 672 -29.11 -5.61 28.19
C SER A 672 -30.56 -6.02 27.91
N THR A 673 -30.73 -7.00 27.02
CA THR A 673 -32.05 -7.52 26.62
C THR A 673 -32.29 -8.90 27.23
N SER A 674 -33.55 -9.36 27.22
CA SER A 674 -33.96 -10.63 27.86
C SER A 674 -33.64 -11.90 27.05
N PHE A 675 -32.88 -11.79 25.97
CA PHE A 675 -32.48 -12.95 25.17
C PHE A 675 -31.43 -13.78 25.89
N ASN A 676 -31.76 -15.03 26.20
CA ASN A 676 -30.82 -16.00 26.75
C ASN A 676 -30.22 -16.84 25.61
N LEU A 677 -29.03 -16.47 25.16
CA LEU A 677 -28.26 -17.24 24.18
C LEU A 677 -27.43 -18.30 24.89
N THR A 678 -27.53 -19.56 24.45
CA THR A 678 -26.74 -20.65 25.03
C THR A 678 -25.35 -20.67 24.41
N PRO A 679 -24.26 -20.42 25.17
CA PRO A 679 -22.89 -20.47 24.66
C PRO A 679 -22.60 -21.70 23.81
N LYS A 680 -22.07 -21.51 22.59
CA LYS A 680 -21.62 -22.62 21.75
C LYS A 680 -20.19 -23.01 22.14
N THR A 681 -19.98 -24.30 22.43
CA THR A 681 -18.62 -24.82 22.72
C THR A 681 -17.85 -25.06 21.42
N ILE A 682 -16.59 -24.64 21.36
CA ILE A 682 -15.68 -24.96 20.25
C ILE A 682 -15.00 -26.28 20.57
N THR A 683 -15.19 -27.28 19.70
CA THR A 683 -14.41 -28.51 19.71
C THR A 683 -13.04 -28.19 19.09
N PRO A 684 -11.93 -28.24 19.86
CA PRO A 684 -10.61 -27.96 19.34
C PRO A 684 -10.09 -29.11 18.47
N TYR A 685 -9.45 -28.77 17.35
CA TYR A 685 -8.75 -29.71 16.45
C TYR A 685 -7.28 -29.27 16.29
N PRO A 686 -6.44 -29.35 17.34
CA PRO A 686 -5.06 -28.91 17.28
C PRO A 686 -4.21 -29.84 16.41
N ALA A 687 -3.17 -29.31 15.76
CA ALA A 687 -2.24 -30.18 15.05
C ALA A 687 -1.47 -31.03 16.05
N THR A 688 -1.24 -32.29 15.70
CA THR A 688 -0.43 -33.20 16.53
C THR A 688 0.96 -32.59 16.73
N PRO A 689 1.44 -32.31 17.95
CA PRO A 689 2.76 -31.72 18.14
C PRO A 689 3.86 -32.60 17.53
N VAL A 690 4.77 -31.99 16.76
CA VAL A 690 5.91 -32.66 16.13
C VAL A 690 7.13 -31.78 16.32
N THR A 691 8.23 -32.38 16.78
CA THR A 691 9.54 -31.73 16.89
C THR A 691 10.47 -32.34 15.86
N TYR A 692 11.07 -31.52 15.02
CA TYR A 692 12.07 -31.95 14.05
C TYR A 692 13.44 -31.96 14.74
N SER A 693 14.11 -33.12 14.75
CA SER A 693 15.42 -33.24 15.42
C SER A 693 16.50 -32.42 14.72
N ASN A 694 16.39 -32.28 13.39
CA ASN A 694 17.23 -31.43 12.55
C ASN A 694 16.31 -30.68 11.57
N PRO A 695 15.81 -29.48 11.93
CA PRO A 695 15.03 -28.67 11.00
C PRO A 695 15.86 -28.35 9.76
N VAL A 696 15.23 -28.46 8.59
CA VAL A 696 15.85 -28.11 7.31
C VAL A 696 15.18 -26.86 6.74
N TYR A 697 15.97 -26.06 6.02
CA TYR A 697 15.46 -24.93 5.26
C TYR A 697 15.22 -25.34 3.83
N LEU A 698 14.27 -24.67 3.17
CA LEU A 698 14.06 -24.87 1.74
C LEU A 698 15.35 -24.46 1.00
N PRO A 699 15.92 -25.34 0.14
CA PRO A 699 17.19 -25.05 -0.56
C PRO A 699 17.14 -23.82 -1.48
N VAL A 700 15.96 -23.42 -1.95
CA VAL A 700 15.78 -22.21 -2.76
C VAL A 700 15.19 -21.11 -1.88
N THR A 701 16.00 -20.12 -1.51
CA THR A 701 15.53 -18.95 -0.74
C THR A 701 14.93 -17.93 -1.70
N THR A 702 13.62 -17.70 -1.65
CA THR A 702 12.92 -16.85 -2.62
C THR A 702 11.82 -16.03 -1.93
N SER A 703 11.63 -14.80 -2.37
CA SER A 703 10.54 -13.90 -2.00
C SER A 703 9.69 -13.49 -3.20
N SER A 704 10.17 -13.67 -4.43
CA SER A 704 9.44 -13.33 -5.65
C SER A 704 8.75 -14.56 -6.20
N TYR A 705 7.43 -14.60 -6.09
CA TYR A 705 6.63 -15.74 -6.54
C TYR A 705 5.66 -15.35 -7.63
N TYR A 706 5.53 -16.25 -8.60
CA TYR A 706 4.62 -16.13 -9.72
C TYR A 706 3.80 -17.41 -9.84
N THR A 707 2.50 -17.24 -9.97
CA THR A 707 1.52 -18.33 -9.91
C THR A 707 1.36 -19.03 -11.25
N ASP A 708 2.44 -19.48 -11.90
CA ASP A 708 2.34 -20.12 -13.23
C ASP A 708 1.53 -21.42 -13.18
N ASN A 709 1.67 -22.20 -12.10
CA ASN A 709 0.89 -23.43 -11.86
C ASN A 709 -0.44 -23.20 -11.09
N ASN A 710 -0.75 -21.93 -10.77
CA ASN A 710 -1.94 -21.42 -10.08
C ASN A 710 -2.38 -22.26 -8.88
N ASP A 711 -3.32 -23.19 -9.06
CA ASP A 711 -3.93 -23.97 -7.98
C ASP A 711 -3.54 -25.46 -7.96
N THR A 712 -2.83 -25.94 -8.99
CA THR A 712 -2.59 -27.39 -9.18
C THR A 712 -1.82 -28.01 -8.01
N GLY A 713 -0.79 -27.33 -7.50
CA GLY A 713 -0.02 -27.80 -6.36
C GLY A 713 -0.84 -27.94 -5.09
N TYR A 714 -1.76 -27.01 -4.84
CA TYR A 714 -2.67 -27.05 -3.68
C TYR A 714 -3.73 -28.15 -3.83
N LYS A 715 -4.29 -28.33 -5.02
CA LYS A 715 -5.17 -29.48 -5.34
C LYS A 715 -4.47 -30.81 -5.09
N ASN A 716 -3.21 -30.93 -5.50
CA ASN A 716 -2.40 -32.13 -5.26
C ASN A 716 -2.14 -32.37 -3.77
N LEU A 717 -1.92 -31.30 -2.98
CA LEU A 717 -1.77 -31.41 -1.54
C LEU A 717 -3.06 -31.91 -0.85
N LEU A 718 -4.21 -31.35 -1.22
CA LEU A 718 -5.52 -31.81 -0.72
C LEU A 718 -5.80 -33.27 -1.11
N SER A 719 -5.46 -33.65 -2.34
CA SER A 719 -5.57 -35.04 -2.81
C SER A 719 -4.65 -35.99 -2.04
N LEU A 720 -3.41 -35.58 -1.76
CA LEU A 720 -2.47 -36.33 -0.92
C LEU A 720 -3.02 -36.53 0.50
N ILE A 721 -3.55 -35.47 1.12
CA ILE A 721 -4.13 -35.54 2.47
C ILE A 721 -5.28 -36.55 2.53
N SER A 722 -6.18 -36.52 1.54
CA SER A 722 -7.36 -37.43 1.51
C SER A 722 -7.03 -38.88 1.16
N THR A 723 -5.86 -39.16 0.57
CA THR A 723 -5.46 -40.51 0.12
C THR A 723 -4.25 -41.08 0.87
N LEU A 724 -3.86 -40.45 1.99
CA LEU A 724 -2.61 -40.72 2.68
C LEU A 724 -2.46 -42.19 3.12
N ASP A 725 -3.51 -42.78 3.68
CA ASP A 725 -3.50 -44.17 4.16
C ASP A 725 -3.34 -45.23 3.04
N SER A 726 -3.51 -44.84 1.77
CA SER A 726 -3.33 -45.72 0.60
C SER A 726 -1.93 -45.66 -0.02
N LYS A 727 -1.05 -44.81 0.50
CA LYS A 727 0.27 -44.52 -0.08
C LYS A 727 1.39 -45.03 0.83
N THR A 728 2.46 -45.52 0.21
CA THR A 728 3.74 -45.80 0.89
C THR A 728 4.49 -44.50 1.19
N ASP A 729 5.42 -44.52 2.15
CA ASP A 729 6.27 -43.37 2.47
C ASP A 729 6.99 -42.78 1.25
N ALA A 730 7.47 -43.65 0.34
CA ALA A 730 8.10 -43.22 -0.90
C ALA A 730 7.12 -42.47 -1.83
N GLN A 731 5.88 -42.96 -1.95
CA GLN A 731 4.84 -42.29 -2.72
C GLN A 731 4.40 -40.96 -2.08
N ILE A 732 4.37 -40.88 -0.75
CA ILE A 732 4.08 -39.63 -0.03
C ILE A 732 5.20 -38.61 -0.30
N LYS A 733 6.47 -38.99 -0.13
CA LYS A 733 7.62 -38.11 -0.41
C LYS A 733 7.60 -37.59 -1.85
N SER A 734 7.36 -38.48 -2.81
CA SER A 734 7.22 -38.10 -4.22
C SER A 734 6.05 -37.15 -4.47
N SER A 735 4.92 -37.34 -3.79
CA SER A 735 3.76 -36.46 -3.90
C SER A 735 4.06 -35.07 -3.31
N LEU A 736 4.72 -34.99 -2.15
CA LEU A 736 5.14 -33.73 -1.54
C LEU A 736 6.16 -32.98 -2.38
N LEU A 737 7.13 -33.71 -2.95
CA LEU A 737 8.10 -33.17 -3.90
C LEU A 737 7.38 -32.53 -5.10
N SER A 738 6.39 -33.22 -5.67
CA SER A 738 5.57 -32.68 -6.76
C SER A 738 4.80 -31.42 -6.35
N VAL A 739 4.21 -31.40 -5.15
CA VAL A 739 3.54 -30.21 -4.60
C VAL A 739 4.53 -29.04 -4.49
N GLN A 740 5.71 -29.26 -3.91
CA GLN A 740 6.72 -28.22 -3.75
C GLN A 740 7.22 -27.68 -5.09
N SER A 741 7.48 -28.56 -6.08
CA SER A 741 7.88 -28.14 -7.43
C SER A 741 6.81 -27.31 -8.13
N LEU A 742 5.54 -27.65 -7.98
CA LEU A 742 4.42 -26.92 -8.60
C LEU A 742 4.16 -25.59 -7.90
N VAL A 743 4.09 -25.59 -6.57
CA VAL A 743 3.80 -24.39 -5.77
C VAL A 743 4.97 -23.39 -5.86
N GLY A 744 6.21 -23.87 -5.72
CA GLY A 744 7.40 -23.00 -5.79
C GLY A 744 7.91 -22.72 -7.21
N SER A 745 7.30 -23.29 -8.25
CA SER A 745 7.80 -23.21 -9.63
C SER A 745 9.28 -23.62 -9.73
N PHE A 746 9.66 -24.76 -9.13
CA PHE A 746 11.05 -25.25 -9.09
C PHE A 746 11.37 -26.30 -10.16
N SER A 747 10.44 -26.54 -11.09
CA SER A 747 10.63 -27.45 -12.23
C SER A 747 11.24 -28.79 -11.79
N ASN A 748 12.41 -29.16 -12.34
CA ASN A 748 13.05 -30.44 -12.05
C ASN A 748 14.06 -30.38 -10.89
N TYR A 749 14.33 -29.20 -10.30
CA TYR A 749 15.46 -29.01 -9.40
C TYR A 749 15.50 -29.99 -8.23
N PHE A 750 14.41 -30.07 -7.44
CA PHE A 750 14.40 -30.95 -6.28
C PHE A 750 14.46 -32.44 -6.64
N THR A 751 13.87 -32.84 -7.78
CA THR A 751 14.00 -34.21 -8.29
C THR A 751 15.47 -34.59 -8.49
N PHE A 752 16.30 -33.68 -9.03
CA PHE A 752 17.72 -33.97 -9.23
C PHE A 752 18.55 -33.80 -7.96
N LEU A 753 18.25 -32.79 -7.14
CA LEU A 753 18.92 -32.54 -5.87
C LEU A 753 18.83 -33.75 -4.94
N ASP A 754 17.63 -34.30 -4.75
CA ASP A 754 17.38 -35.45 -3.86
C ASP A 754 18.08 -36.73 -4.32
N ASN A 755 18.37 -36.85 -5.63
CA ASN A 755 19.06 -38.02 -6.19
C ASN A 755 20.58 -37.81 -6.33
N GLY A 756 21.12 -36.67 -5.89
CA GLY A 756 22.54 -36.33 -6.04
C GLY A 756 22.98 -36.22 -7.50
N LEU A 757 22.05 -35.98 -8.42
CA LEU A 757 22.28 -35.99 -9.87
C LEU A 757 22.70 -34.62 -10.42
N GLY A 758 22.84 -33.62 -9.55
CA GLY A 758 23.42 -32.32 -9.90
C GLY A 758 24.91 -32.41 -10.24
N THR A 759 25.60 -33.43 -9.73
CA THR A 759 27.03 -33.65 -9.91
C THR A 759 27.31 -35.12 -10.23
N ILE A 760 28.26 -35.40 -11.11
CA ILE A 760 28.69 -36.78 -11.41
C ILE A 760 30.21 -36.83 -11.30
N THR A 761 30.74 -37.77 -10.52
CA THR A 761 32.20 -38.02 -10.46
C THR A 761 32.54 -39.29 -11.23
N HIS A 762 33.48 -39.19 -12.17
CA HIS A 762 34.00 -40.35 -12.92
C HIS A 762 35.51 -40.22 -13.09
N ASN A 763 36.27 -41.25 -12.66
CA ASN A 763 37.75 -41.27 -12.67
C ASN A 763 38.37 -39.99 -12.07
N ASP A 764 37.93 -39.60 -10.87
CA ASP A 764 38.38 -38.40 -10.14
C ASP A 764 38.10 -37.05 -10.83
N VAL A 765 37.36 -37.05 -11.95
CA VAL A 765 36.85 -35.83 -12.60
C VAL A 765 35.40 -35.61 -12.18
N THR A 766 35.12 -34.43 -11.66
CA THR A 766 33.77 -34.01 -11.25
C THR A 766 33.12 -33.22 -12.38
N TYR A 767 31.94 -33.66 -12.81
CA TYR A 767 31.10 -33.03 -13.82
C TYR A 767 29.86 -32.44 -13.18
N GLY A 768 29.28 -31.42 -13.83
CA GLY A 768 28.06 -30.76 -13.36
C GLY A 768 28.29 -29.84 -12.16
N THR A 769 27.18 -29.26 -11.73
CA THR A 769 27.09 -28.21 -10.71
C THR A 769 27.51 -28.74 -9.35
N HIS A 770 28.44 -28.06 -8.71
CA HIS A 770 28.81 -28.26 -7.31
C HIS A 770 29.36 -26.94 -6.77
N SER A 771 29.26 -26.75 -5.45
CA SER A 771 29.86 -25.57 -4.80
C SER A 771 31.38 -25.71 -4.80
N VAL A 772 32.06 -24.70 -5.30
CA VAL A 772 33.52 -24.54 -5.26
C VAL A 772 33.95 -23.41 -4.33
N SER A 773 33.06 -22.45 -4.06
CA SER A 773 33.30 -21.35 -3.12
C SER A 773 33.05 -21.74 -1.65
N GLY A 774 32.35 -22.85 -1.42
CA GLY A 774 31.81 -23.22 -0.12
C GLY A 774 30.45 -22.56 0.19
N ASN A 775 29.98 -21.65 -0.67
CA ASN A 775 28.63 -21.07 -0.58
C ASN A 775 27.60 -21.94 -1.32
N PRO A 776 26.31 -21.87 -0.92
CA PRO A 776 25.24 -22.54 -1.65
C PRO A 776 25.13 -22.00 -3.08
N VAL A 777 24.93 -22.90 -4.05
CA VAL A 777 24.51 -22.53 -5.41
C VAL A 777 23.19 -21.76 -5.29
N GLY A 778 23.04 -20.62 -5.96
CA GLY A 778 21.88 -19.73 -5.84
C GLY A 778 21.77 -18.90 -4.55
N GLY A 779 22.75 -19.02 -3.64
CA GLY A 779 22.82 -18.24 -2.40
C GLY A 779 21.76 -18.66 -1.37
N GLY A 780 21.33 -17.72 -0.54
CA GLY A 780 20.34 -17.96 0.50
C GLY A 780 20.93 -18.56 1.78
N VAL A 781 20.18 -19.41 2.47
CA VAL A 781 20.60 -19.99 3.75
C VAL A 781 21.92 -20.74 3.62
N GLY A 782 22.92 -20.33 4.40
CA GLY A 782 24.28 -20.88 4.37
C GLY A 782 25.28 -20.08 3.54
N TYR A 783 24.84 -19.03 2.83
CA TYR A 783 25.74 -18.05 2.23
C TYR A 783 26.55 -17.32 3.32
N THR A 784 27.85 -17.16 3.11
CA THR A 784 28.77 -16.74 4.18
C THR A 784 28.95 -15.23 4.33
N ASP A 785 28.73 -14.46 3.26
CA ASP A 785 28.93 -13.01 3.24
C ASP A 785 27.60 -12.25 3.29
N ILE A 786 26.78 -12.52 4.30
CA ILE A 786 25.46 -11.90 4.50
C ILE A 786 25.58 -10.63 5.34
N TYR A 787 25.10 -9.52 4.79
CA TYR A 787 24.98 -8.26 5.53
C TYR A 787 23.75 -8.28 6.44
N THR A 788 23.88 -7.68 7.62
CA THR A 788 22.76 -7.46 8.57
C THR A 788 22.59 -5.99 8.96
N THR A 789 23.45 -5.12 8.44
CA THR A 789 23.47 -3.67 8.62
C THR A 789 24.30 -3.03 7.49
N GLY A 790 24.31 -1.71 7.38
CA GLY A 790 25.19 -0.92 6.51
C GLY A 790 25.44 0.48 7.06
N ASP A 791 26.19 1.29 6.33
CA ASP A 791 26.44 2.71 6.64
C ASP A 791 25.15 3.54 6.51
N TYR A 792 24.30 3.13 5.57
CA TYR A 792 22.94 3.64 5.42
C TYR A 792 21.94 2.49 5.59
N ILE A 793 20.92 2.67 6.42
CA ILE A 793 19.77 1.75 6.52
C ILE A 793 18.57 2.45 5.89
N VAL A 794 18.01 1.86 4.85
CA VAL A 794 16.92 2.48 4.07
C VAL A 794 15.69 1.58 4.03
N THR A 795 14.53 2.19 4.17
CA THR A 795 13.23 1.52 4.29
C THR A 795 12.22 1.95 3.22
N ASN A 796 12.53 2.98 2.44
CA ASN A 796 11.69 3.51 1.38
C ASN A 796 12.53 4.10 0.23
N GLU A 797 11.86 4.47 -0.87
CA GLU A 797 12.50 4.99 -2.08
C GLU A 797 13.28 6.29 -1.81
N ALA A 798 12.72 7.21 -1.03
CA ALA A 798 13.33 8.51 -0.78
C ALA A 798 14.66 8.36 -0.01
N GLU A 799 14.68 7.49 0.99
CA GLU A 799 15.89 7.14 1.74
C GLU A 799 16.94 6.47 0.85
N LEU A 800 16.54 5.53 -0.01
CA LEU A 800 17.45 4.89 -0.96
C LEU A 800 18.07 5.90 -1.94
N ARG A 801 17.27 6.82 -2.49
CA ARG A 801 17.77 7.91 -3.36
C ARG A 801 18.72 8.84 -2.62
N ALA A 802 18.40 9.20 -1.38
CA ALA A 802 19.25 10.04 -0.56
C ALA A 802 20.59 9.36 -0.24
N ALA A 803 20.56 8.09 0.16
CA ALA A 803 21.75 7.29 0.41
C ALA A 803 22.64 7.19 -0.84
N LEU A 804 22.08 6.86 -2.01
CA LEU A 804 22.83 6.81 -3.28
C LEU A 804 23.45 8.15 -3.68
N SER A 805 22.88 9.27 -3.23
CA SER A 805 23.45 10.60 -3.51
C SER A 805 24.58 11.01 -2.57
N GLN A 806 24.69 10.37 -1.41
CA GLN A 806 25.62 10.73 -0.34
C GLN A 806 26.75 9.72 -0.17
N ALA A 807 26.48 8.45 -0.44
CA ALA A 807 27.41 7.37 -0.19
C ALA A 807 28.69 7.53 -1.02
N VAL A 808 29.82 7.22 -0.39
CA VAL A 808 31.15 7.23 -1.00
C VAL A 808 31.71 5.83 -1.17
N SER A 809 32.68 5.70 -2.08
CA SER A 809 33.31 4.42 -2.42
C SER A 809 33.73 3.62 -1.18
N GLY A 810 33.28 2.37 -1.10
CA GLY A 810 33.51 1.45 0.02
C GLY A 810 32.33 1.33 1.00
N GLU A 811 31.34 2.21 0.93
CA GLU A 811 30.18 2.19 1.83
C GLU A 811 29.05 1.25 1.36
N VAL A 812 28.23 0.85 2.33
CA VAL A 812 27.13 -0.11 2.18
C VAL A 812 25.79 0.58 2.43
N ILE A 813 24.88 0.48 1.46
CA ILE A 813 23.48 0.84 1.60
C ILE A 813 22.69 -0.44 1.87
N PHE A 814 22.19 -0.58 3.09
CA PHE A 814 21.49 -1.77 3.56
C PHE A 814 19.97 -1.60 3.57
N ILE A 815 19.27 -2.59 3.01
CA ILE A 815 17.81 -2.69 2.99
C ILE A 815 17.41 -3.85 3.91
N PRO A 816 16.63 -3.63 4.98
CA PRO A 816 16.18 -4.72 5.86
C PRO A 816 15.33 -5.78 5.13
N GLY A 817 15.43 -7.04 5.55
CA GLY A 817 14.79 -8.18 4.89
C GLY A 817 13.27 -8.11 4.73
N ASN A 818 12.58 -7.44 5.64
CA ASN A 818 11.14 -7.26 5.62
C ASN A 818 10.68 -6.04 4.79
N VAL A 819 11.59 -5.19 4.33
CA VAL A 819 11.27 -3.98 3.57
C VAL A 819 10.96 -4.28 2.10
N ILE A 820 9.98 -3.56 1.56
CA ILE A 820 9.71 -3.46 0.12
C ILE A 820 9.78 -2.00 -0.31
N ILE A 821 10.58 -1.73 -1.32
CA ILE A 821 10.66 -0.44 -2.00
C ILE A 821 10.08 -0.63 -3.40
N ASP A 822 8.86 -0.13 -3.62
CA ASP A 822 8.28 -0.01 -4.97
C ASP A 822 8.51 1.40 -5.50
N ILE A 823 9.23 1.51 -6.61
CA ILE A 823 9.61 2.79 -7.20
C ILE A 823 8.72 3.20 -8.38
N GLY A 824 7.75 2.35 -8.74
CA GLY A 824 6.83 2.62 -9.82
C GLY A 824 5.85 3.73 -9.51
N ASP A 825 5.43 4.45 -10.54
CA ASP A 825 4.14 5.12 -10.58
C ASP A 825 3.33 4.49 -11.72
N ALA A 826 2.48 3.52 -11.35
CA ALA A 826 1.70 2.80 -12.34
C ALA A 826 0.67 3.71 -13.04
N SER A 827 0.09 4.68 -12.33
CA SER A 827 -0.85 5.66 -12.89
C SER A 827 -0.19 6.64 -13.88
N ALA A 828 1.09 6.96 -13.67
CA ALA A 828 1.85 7.84 -14.54
C ALA A 828 2.71 7.08 -15.56
N TYR A 829 2.60 5.74 -15.63
CA TYR A 829 3.46 4.87 -16.45
C TYR A 829 4.93 5.30 -16.40
N SER A 830 5.48 5.47 -15.19
CA SER A 830 6.83 5.99 -15.03
C SER A 830 7.53 5.52 -13.77
N PHE A 831 8.87 5.55 -13.81
CA PHE A 831 9.74 5.51 -12.64
C PHE A 831 11.10 6.08 -13.02
N THR A 832 11.88 6.55 -12.04
CA THR A 832 13.26 7.00 -12.30
C THR A 832 14.24 5.90 -11.92
N ALA A 833 15.02 5.45 -12.90
CA ALA A 833 16.09 4.47 -12.69
C ALA A 833 17.06 4.93 -11.61
N PHE A 834 17.60 4.00 -10.84
CA PHE A 834 18.70 4.30 -9.93
C PHE A 834 20.02 4.34 -10.69
N SER A 835 20.86 5.32 -10.39
CA SER A 835 22.26 5.34 -10.82
C SER A 835 23.13 5.07 -9.60
N VAL A 836 24.00 4.07 -9.71
CA VAL A 836 24.84 3.64 -8.57
C VAL A 836 26.21 4.32 -8.65
N PRO A 837 26.67 5.00 -7.59
CA PRO A 837 28.01 5.59 -7.54
C PRO A 837 29.12 4.53 -7.58
N GLU A 838 30.34 4.98 -7.89
CA GLU A 838 31.53 4.12 -7.92
C GLU A 838 31.82 3.52 -6.54
N GLY A 839 32.10 2.22 -6.49
CA GLY A 839 32.54 1.55 -5.25
C GLY A 839 31.44 1.26 -4.21
N ILE A 840 30.16 1.43 -4.55
CA ILE A 840 29.05 1.24 -3.60
C ILE A 840 28.56 -0.21 -3.58
N THR A 841 28.29 -0.71 -2.37
CA THR A 841 27.55 -1.97 -2.17
C THR A 841 26.10 -1.67 -1.79
N ILE A 842 25.14 -2.22 -2.53
CA ILE A 842 23.73 -2.24 -2.15
C ILE A 842 23.41 -3.64 -1.64
N ALA A 843 23.04 -3.75 -0.37
CA ALA A 843 22.97 -5.02 0.34
C ALA A 843 21.61 -5.26 1.02
N SER A 844 21.27 -6.52 1.19
CA SER A 844 20.26 -6.98 2.15
C SER A 844 20.67 -8.33 2.74
N ASN A 845 19.81 -8.91 3.58
CA ASN A 845 20.12 -10.05 4.43
C ASN A 845 19.49 -11.37 3.95
N ARG A 846 19.26 -11.56 2.64
CA ARG A 846 18.71 -12.83 2.10
C ARG A 846 19.56 -14.02 2.55
N GLY A 847 18.90 -15.02 3.15
CA GLY A 847 19.53 -16.22 3.71
C GLY A 847 19.86 -16.14 5.20
N TYR A 848 19.70 -14.98 5.84
CA TYR A 848 19.94 -14.84 7.28
C TYR A 848 18.89 -15.60 8.08
N VAL A 849 19.35 -16.42 9.04
CA VAL A 849 18.47 -17.15 9.97
C VAL A 849 18.41 -16.40 11.30
N TYR A 850 17.22 -15.96 11.69
CA TYR A 850 16.98 -15.26 12.94
C TYR A 850 16.99 -16.23 14.14
N GLN A 851 17.06 -15.69 15.36
CA GLN A 851 17.12 -16.48 16.59
C GLN A 851 15.87 -17.36 16.80
N ASP A 852 14.72 -16.95 16.26
CA ASP A 852 13.46 -17.71 16.30
C ASP A 852 13.38 -18.80 15.20
N GLY A 853 14.42 -18.93 14.38
CA GLY A 853 14.51 -19.89 13.28
C GLY A 853 13.84 -19.42 11.98
N SER A 854 13.20 -18.24 11.95
CA SER A 854 12.71 -17.63 10.71
C SER A 854 13.88 -17.24 9.80
N VAL A 855 13.63 -17.19 8.50
CA VAL A 855 14.65 -16.89 7.48
C VAL A 855 14.29 -15.57 6.80
N SER A 856 15.27 -14.69 6.65
CA SER A 856 15.13 -13.54 5.78
C SER A 856 15.20 -13.96 4.32
N THR A 857 14.18 -13.63 3.53
CA THR A 857 14.20 -13.78 2.07
C THR A 857 14.84 -12.60 1.35
N GLY A 858 15.27 -11.57 2.09
CA GLY A 858 15.88 -10.36 1.54
C GLY A 858 14.88 -9.21 1.34
N GLY A 859 15.41 -8.00 1.41
CA GLY A 859 14.71 -6.75 1.12
C GLY A 859 14.47 -6.64 -0.38
N MET A 860 13.26 -6.21 -0.75
CA MET A 860 12.84 -6.19 -2.15
C MET A 860 12.87 -4.77 -2.70
N ILE A 861 13.46 -4.60 -3.88
CA ILE A 861 13.27 -3.44 -4.74
C ILE A 861 12.48 -3.90 -5.95
N ARG A 862 11.30 -3.30 -6.15
CA ARG A 862 10.40 -3.67 -7.24
C ARG A 862 9.98 -2.45 -8.06
N VAL A 863 9.42 -2.75 -9.22
CA VAL A 863 8.70 -1.79 -10.03
C VAL A 863 7.35 -2.37 -10.42
N THR A 864 6.28 -1.62 -10.19
CA THR A 864 4.93 -1.99 -10.64
C THR A 864 4.55 -1.37 -11.98
N ALA A 865 5.14 -0.22 -12.32
CA ALA A 865 4.92 0.44 -13.60
C ALA A 865 5.54 -0.39 -14.75
N VAL A 866 4.73 -0.79 -15.72
CA VAL A 866 5.19 -1.54 -16.90
C VAL A 866 5.71 -0.54 -17.93
N VAL A 867 7.02 -0.27 -17.89
CA VAL A 867 7.67 0.69 -18.79
C VAL A 867 8.99 0.14 -19.32
N SER A 868 9.39 0.59 -20.53
CA SER A 868 10.66 0.17 -21.15
C SER A 868 11.86 0.90 -20.57
N ARG A 869 12.28 0.50 -19.37
CA ARG A 869 13.41 1.12 -18.65
C ARG A 869 14.12 0.14 -17.73
N TYR A 870 15.41 0.37 -17.50
CA TYR A 870 16.20 -0.35 -16.51
C TYR A 870 15.91 0.16 -15.09
N LEU A 871 15.75 -0.75 -14.13
CA LEU A 871 15.65 -0.44 -12.70
C LEU A 871 16.94 0.21 -12.18
N PHE A 872 18.10 -0.37 -12.53
CA PHE A 872 19.42 0.14 -12.17
C PHE A 872 20.30 0.42 -13.39
N THR A 873 21.09 1.49 -13.29
CA THR A 873 22.14 1.87 -14.24
C THR A 873 23.48 1.94 -13.51
N VAL A 874 24.39 1.05 -13.90
CA VAL A 874 25.71 0.87 -13.29
C VAL A 874 26.76 1.27 -14.33
N SER A 875 26.98 2.58 -14.45
CA SER A 875 27.98 3.16 -15.38
C SER A 875 29.32 3.45 -14.73
N LYS A 876 29.45 3.14 -13.44
CA LYS A 876 30.64 3.35 -12.61
C LYS A 876 31.24 2.01 -12.20
N ASP A 877 32.53 2.04 -11.86
CA ASP A 877 33.29 0.83 -11.57
C ASP A 877 33.05 0.34 -10.13
N ASN A 878 33.38 -0.93 -9.85
CA ASN A 878 33.45 -1.52 -8.50
C ASN A 878 32.13 -1.49 -7.71
N VAL A 879 30.99 -1.69 -8.37
CA VAL A 879 29.67 -1.73 -7.72
C VAL A 879 29.31 -3.17 -7.34
N ARG A 880 28.67 -3.36 -6.17
CA ARG A 880 28.19 -4.66 -5.72
C ARG A 880 26.70 -4.65 -5.36
N PHE A 881 25.97 -5.70 -5.75
CA PHE A 881 24.62 -5.99 -5.28
C PHE A 881 24.62 -7.33 -4.54
N THR A 882 24.19 -7.36 -3.28
CA THR A 882 24.19 -8.60 -2.50
C THR A 882 22.95 -8.82 -1.63
N GLY A 883 22.44 -10.05 -1.59
CA GLY A 883 21.38 -10.43 -0.65
C GLY A 883 20.01 -9.78 -0.91
N LEU A 884 19.80 -9.18 -2.08
CA LEU A 884 18.59 -8.44 -2.47
C LEU A 884 17.58 -9.31 -3.22
N VAL A 885 16.33 -8.83 -3.26
CA VAL A 885 15.32 -9.29 -4.23
C VAL A 885 15.00 -8.16 -5.19
N LEU A 886 15.25 -8.35 -6.49
CA LEU A 886 14.94 -7.40 -7.55
C LEU A 886 13.79 -7.95 -8.39
N LYS A 887 12.67 -7.22 -8.42
CA LYS A 887 11.44 -7.71 -9.05
C LYS A 887 10.88 -6.72 -10.08
N GLY A 888 10.77 -7.17 -11.33
CA GLY A 888 10.12 -6.44 -12.41
C GLY A 888 8.60 -6.59 -12.41
N ALA A 889 7.94 -5.77 -13.24
CA ALA A 889 6.49 -5.62 -13.24
C ALA A 889 5.74 -6.73 -14.01
N ASP A 890 6.46 -7.58 -14.75
CA ASP A 890 5.84 -8.47 -15.72
C ASP A 890 6.62 -9.80 -15.88
N PRO A 891 6.13 -10.89 -15.27
CA PRO A 891 6.75 -12.22 -15.36
C PRO A 891 6.18 -13.10 -16.48
N ALA A 892 5.13 -12.63 -17.18
CA ALA A 892 4.34 -13.45 -18.08
C ALA A 892 5.12 -13.86 -19.33
N GLN A 893 4.72 -15.00 -19.91
CA GLN A 893 5.35 -15.55 -21.12
C GLN A 893 4.86 -14.87 -22.41
N HIS A 894 3.62 -14.35 -22.38
CA HIS A 894 2.94 -13.72 -23.52
C HIS A 894 2.92 -14.57 -24.79
N LEU A 895 2.66 -15.88 -24.64
CA LEU A 895 2.62 -16.83 -25.77
C LEU A 895 1.44 -16.58 -26.70
N ASN A 896 0.24 -16.28 -26.17
CA ASN A 896 -0.92 -16.02 -27.02
C ASN A 896 -0.73 -14.69 -27.76
N HIS A 897 -0.15 -13.68 -27.10
CA HIS A 897 0.22 -12.43 -27.78
C HIS A 897 1.23 -12.66 -28.92
N TRP A 898 2.26 -13.47 -28.69
CA TRP A 898 3.19 -13.87 -29.74
C TRP A 898 2.48 -14.54 -30.91
N ASP A 899 1.59 -15.48 -30.63
CA ASP A 899 0.86 -16.20 -31.67
C ASP A 899 -0.06 -15.28 -32.49
N ARG A 900 -0.71 -14.28 -31.87
CA ARG A 900 -1.48 -13.25 -32.60
C ARG A 900 -0.63 -12.45 -33.58
N CYS A 901 0.63 -12.20 -33.24
CA CYS A 901 1.55 -11.45 -34.08
C CYS A 901 2.17 -12.30 -35.19
N PHE A 902 2.50 -13.57 -34.90
CA PHE A 902 3.46 -14.33 -35.71
C PHE A 902 3.06 -15.78 -36.02
N ALA A 903 1.97 -16.34 -35.47
CA ALA A 903 1.58 -17.72 -35.77
C ALA A 903 0.77 -17.83 -37.09
N GLY A 904 1.11 -18.85 -37.89
CA GLY A 904 0.48 -19.20 -39.17
C GLY A 904 1.25 -18.67 -40.39
N GLU A 905 1.68 -19.52 -41.32
CA GLU A 905 2.13 -19.06 -42.63
C GLU A 905 0.90 -18.77 -43.51
N SER A 906 0.29 -17.59 -43.36
CA SER A 906 -0.68 -17.09 -44.33
C SER A 906 0.06 -16.23 -45.35
N TYR A 907 0.00 -16.57 -46.63
CA TYR A 907 0.48 -15.72 -47.73
C TYR A 907 -0.38 -14.44 -47.88
N ASP A 908 -1.47 -14.34 -47.12
CA ASP A 908 -2.35 -13.17 -46.99
C ASP A 908 -2.05 -12.48 -45.64
N TYR A 909 -1.24 -11.43 -45.70
CA TYR A 909 -0.76 -10.60 -44.58
C TYR A 909 -1.86 -9.71 -43.95
N SER A 910 -3.12 -9.83 -44.35
CA SER A 910 -4.19 -8.90 -43.95
C SER A 910 -4.73 -9.08 -42.51
N TRP A 911 -4.37 -10.17 -41.81
CA TRP A 911 -4.91 -10.50 -40.47
C TRP A 911 -3.86 -10.75 -39.35
N GLN A 912 -2.55 -10.73 -39.66
CA GLN A 912 -1.51 -10.85 -38.63
C GLN A 912 -1.16 -9.46 -38.10
N LEU A 913 -1.20 -9.29 -36.77
CA LEU A 913 -0.99 -7.99 -36.13
C LEU A 913 0.48 -7.50 -36.17
N ASP A 914 1.39 -8.35 -36.64
CA ASP A 914 2.80 -8.06 -36.95
C ASP A 914 3.70 -7.59 -35.77
N TYR A 915 4.92 -7.16 -36.11
CA TYR A 915 5.93 -6.72 -35.16
C TYR A 915 5.53 -5.44 -34.40
N TYR A 916 4.76 -4.54 -35.00
CA TYR A 916 4.34 -3.30 -34.35
C TYR A 916 3.43 -3.59 -33.15
N TYR A 917 2.46 -4.48 -33.30
CA TYR A 917 1.60 -4.90 -32.19
C TYR A 917 2.38 -5.67 -31.12
N PHE A 918 3.40 -6.46 -31.51
CA PHE A 918 4.22 -7.18 -30.56
C PHE A 918 4.85 -6.24 -29.51
N TYR A 919 5.43 -5.11 -29.96
CA TYR A 919 6.07 -4.11 -29.09
C TYR A 919 5.11 -3.14 -28.41
N CYS A 920 3.80 -3.31 -28.55
CA CYS A 920 2.85 -2.66 -27.65
C CYS A 920 2.95 -3.22 -26.22
N LEU A 921 3.48 -4.43 -26.04
CA LEU A 921 3.91 -4.89 -24.72
C LEU A 921 5.17 -4.15 -24.28
N TYR A 922 5.03 -3.33 -23.25
CA TYR A 922 6.16 -2.65 -22.62
C TYR A 922 7.11 -3.67 -21.98
N ASN A 923 8.38 -3.59 -22.37
CA ASN A 923 9.37 -4.57 -21.95
C ASN A 923 10.22 -4.07 -20.75
N THR A 924 10.02 -4.68 -19.59
CA THR A 924 10.70 -4.27 -18.34
C THR A 924 12.12 -4.82 -18.24
N LYS A 925 13.04 -4.05 -17.63
CA LYS A 925 14.48 -4.36 -17.59
C LYS A 925 15.05 -4.16 -16.17
N GLY A 926 15.94 -5.04 -15.73
CA GLY A 926 16.53 -5.01 -14.39
C GLY A 926 17.74 -4.08 -14.32
N ILE A 927 18.94 -4.62 -14.46
CA ILE A 927 20.21 -3.91 -14.28
C ILE A 927 20.90 -3.73 -15.63
N SER A 928 21.31 -2.49 -15.95
CA SER A 928 22.23 -2.19 -17.05
C SER A 928 23.62 -1.88 -16.50
N ILE A 929 24.63 -2.61 -16.97
CA ILE A 929 26.01 -2.53 -16.52
C ILE A 929 26.90 -2.08 -17.69
N THR A 930 27.59 -0.97 -17.50
CA THR A 930 28.58 -0.41 -18.45
C THR A 930 29.87 0.04 -17.78
N GLY A 931 29.93 0.19 -16.45
CA GLY A 931 31.19 0.30 -15.69
C GLY A 931 31.90 -1.06 -15.57
N ASP A 932 33.13 -1.09 -15.06
CA ASP A 932 33.91 -2.33 -14.86
C ASP A 932 33.73 -2.89 -13.44
N TYR A 933 34.03 -4.18 -13.25
CA TYR A 933 34.10 -4.83 -11.92
C TYR A 933 32.80 -4.78 -11.10
N CYS A 934 31.65 -4.88 -11.77
CA CYS A 934 30.36 -5.10 -11.10
C CYS A 934 30.24 -6.55 -10.58
N GLU A 935 29.89 -6.70 -9.30
CA GLU A 935 29.60 -7.98 -8.64
C GLU A 935 28.12 -8.07 -8.28
N ILE A 936 27.48 -9.19 -8.59
CA ILE A 936 26.10 -9.48 -8.22
C ILE A 936 26.07 -10.86 -7.59
N ASP A 937 25.73 -10.92 -6.30
CA ASP A 937 25.79 -12.16 -5.54
C ASP A 937 24.64 -12.33 -4.55
N ASN A 938 24.29 -13.58 -4.20
CA ASN A 938 23.25 -13.88 -3.21
C ASN A 938 21.88 -13.19 -3.48
N CYS A 939 21.62 -12.74 -4.72
CA CYS A 939 20.41 -12.02 -5.07
C CYS A 939 19.36 -12.95 -5.70
N GLU A 940 18.09 -12.54 -5.62
CA GLU A 940 16.99 -13.07 -6.43
C GLU A 940 16.57 -12.01 -7.45
N ILE A 941 16.48 -12.35 -8.74
CA ILE A 941 16.19 -11.39 -9.81
C ILE A 941 15.15 -11.98 -10.76
N SER A 942 14.00 -11.32 -10.88
CA SER A 942 12.87 -11.88 -11.63
C SER A 942 11.87 -10.85 -12.16
N GLY A 943 10.99 -11.26 -13.07
CA GLY A 943 9.89 -10.43 -13.60
C GLY A 943 10.30 -9.30 -14.54
N PHE A 944 11.55 -9.31 -15.02
CA PHE A 944 12.00 -8.37 -16.04
C PHE A 944 11.82 -9.00 -17.41
N CYS A 945 10.59 -8.90 -17.94
CA CYS A 945 10.17 -9.63 -19.13
C CYS A 945 11.14 -9.47 -20.32
N SER A 946 11.85 -8.35 -20.45
CA SER A 946 12.93 -8.20 -21.43
C SER A 946 14.25 -8.82 -20.98
N THR A 947 14.82 -8.33 -19.88
CA THR A 947 16.18 -8.69 -19.43
C THR A 947 16.38 -8.39 -17.95
N ALA A 948 16.89 -9.35 -17.18
CA ALA A 948 17.22 -9.17 -15.78
C ALA A 948 18.57 -8.44 -15.60
N ILE A 949 19.64 -8.91 -16.27
CA ILE A 949 20.97 -8.27 -16.25
C ILE A 949 21.44 -8.05 -17.69
N SER A 950 21.88 -6.83 -18.00
CA SER A 950 22.42 -6.45 -19.31
C SER A 950 23.82 -5.89 -19.17
N VAL A 951 24.78 -6.49 -19.88
CA VAL A 951 26.20 -6.11 -19.88
C VAL A 951 26.54 -5.45 -21.20
N GLY A 952 27.11 -4.25 -21.15
CA GLY A 952 27.31 -3.42 -22.34
C GLY A 952 28.58 -2.58 -22.34
N TYR A 953 28.74 -1.86 -23.44
CA TYR A 953 29.92 -1.05 -23.74
C TYR A 953 30.14 0.08 -22.73
N ASN A 954 31.37 0.22 -22.25
CA ASN A 954 31.79 1.35 -21.44
C ASN A 954 32.08 2.55 -22.35
N SER A 955 31.10 3.44 -22.49
CA SER A 955 31.24 4.64 -23.33
C SER A 955 32.33 5.60 -22.84
N THR A 956 32.62 5.62 -21.53
CA THR A 956 33.66 6.49 -20.95
C THR A 956 35.06 5.99 -21.30
N LYS A 957 35.28 4.67 -21.29
CA LYS A 957 36.57 4.04 -21.62
C LYS A 957 36.72 3.70 -23.10
N SER A 958 35.63 3.82 -23.87
CA SER A 958 35.55 3.39 -25.26
C SER A 958 35.99 1.92 -25.45
N ALA A 959 35.51 1.05 -24.57
CA ALA A 959 35.88 -0.36 -24.51
C ALA A 959 34.70 -1.22 -24.01
N PRO A 960 34.65 -2.52 -24.31
CA PRO A 960 33.75 -3.44 -23.64
C PRO A 960 33.99 -3.42 -22.12
N SER A 961 32.91 -3.49 -21.33
CA SER A 961 33.01 -3.58 -19.87
C SER A 961 33.61 -4.93 -19.44
N GLN A 962 34.33 -4.97 -18.33
CA GLN A 962 35.11 -6.15 -17.93
C GLN A 962 35.15 -6.40 -16.42
N GLY A 963 35.56 -7.61 -16.04
CA GLY A 963 35.81 -7.98 -14.65
C GLY A 963 34.56 -8.31 -13.84
N HIS A 964 33.42 -8.54 -14.51
CA HIS A 964 32.14 -8.80 -13.84
C HIS A 964 32.06 -10.21 -13.24
N GLN A 965 31.43 -10.32 -12.08
CA GLN A 965 31.20 -11.56 -11.36
C GLN A 965 29.72 -11.66 -11.00
N PHE A 966 28.99 -12.61 -11.59
CA PHE A 966 27.60 -12.86 -11.27
C PHE A 966 27.49 -14.27 -10.69
N HIS A 967 27.30 -14.40 -9.37
CA HIS A 967 27.36 -15.71 -8.72
C HIS A 967 26.44 -15.93 -7.54
N ASN A 968 26.07 -17.19 -7.28
CA ASN A 968 25.17 -17.55 -6.18
C ASN A 968 23.84 -16.77 -6.20
N ASN A 969 23.30 -16.47 -7.39
CA ASN A 969 22.00 -15.81 -7.54
C ASN A 969 20.91 -16.78 -7.98
N TYR A 970 19.65 -16.43 -7.71
CA TYR A 970 18.48 -17.08 -8.29
C TYR A 970 17.82 -16.16 -9.33
N ILE A 971 17.93 -16.49 -10.62
CA ILE A 971 17.47 -15.64 -11.73
C ILE A 971 16.38 -16.37 -12.51
N HIS A 972 15.14 -15.86 -12.42
CA HIS A 972 13.99 -16.59 -12.94
C HIS A 972 12.81 -15.72 -13.40
N HIS A 973 11.87 -16.31 -14.13
CA HIS A 973 10.65 -15.67 -14.62
C HIS A 973 10.90 -14.37 -15.41
N ASN A 974 11.92 -14.39 -16.28
CA ASN A 974 12.18 -13.34 -17.28
C ASN A 974 11.84 -13.92 -18.67
N GLN A 975 10.55 -13.91 -19.05
CA GLN A 975 10.03 -14.89 -20.04
C GLN A 975 9.28 -14.34 -21.24
N ILE A 976 9.28 -13.05 -21.57
CA ILE A 976 8.56 -12.66 -22.79
C ILE A 976 9.14 -13.43 -23.99
N LYS A 977 8.25 -13.99 -24.81
CA LYS A 977 8.67 -14.60 -26.08
C LYS A 977 9.49 -13.58 -26.88
N ALA A 978 10.52 -14.02 -27.61
CA ALA A 978 11.52 -13.21 -28.32
C ALA A 978 12.56 -12.39 -27.53
N LEU A 979 12.31 -11.95 -26.29
CA LEU A 979 13.33 -11.29 -25.45
C LEU A 979 13.70 -12.21 -24.28
N GLY A 980 13.22 -11.93 -23.06
CA GLY A 980 13.22 -12.85 -21.92
C GLY A 980 14.60 -13.35 -21.48
N TYR A 981 15.55 -12.45 -21.26
CA TYR A 981 16.93 -12.81 -20.93
C TYR A 981 17.19 -12.76 -19.41
N GLY A 982 17.78 -13.81 -18.83
CA GLY A 982 18.33 -13.76 -17.48
C GLY A 982 19.54 -12.83 -17.44
N ILE A 983 20.57 -13.14 -18.23
CA ILE A 983 21.76 -12.33 -18.43
C ILE A 983 21.99 -12.15 -19.94
N VAL A 984 22.16 -10.92 -20.42
CA VAL A 984 22.43 -10.63 -21.83
C VAL A 984 23.70 -9.81 -22.02
N PHE A 985 24.49 -10.17 -23.04
CA PHE A 985 25.73 -9.48 -23.41
C PHE A 985 25.58 -8.72 -24.73
N GLY A 986 25.80 -7.41 -24.67
CA GLY A 986 26.08 -6.56 -25.84
C GLY A 986 27.58 -6.56 -26.16
N GLU A 987 28.33 -5.66 -25.51
CA GLU A 987 29.81 -5.59 -25.57
C GLU A 987 30.39 -5.56 -24.16
N GLY A 988 30.81 -6.72 -23.65
CA GLY A 988 31.37 -6.84 -22.31
C GLY A 988 31.66 -8.29 -21.92
N TYR A 989 32.31 -8.46 -20.76
CA TYR A 989 32.82 -9.75 -20.30
C TYR A 989 32.50 -10.03 -18.84
N ALA A 990 32.02 -11.24 -18.54
CA ALA A 990 31.73 -11.67 -17.17
C ALA A 990 32.02 -13.15 -16.92
N VAL A 991 32.22 -13.49 -15.64
CA VAL A 991 32.10 -14.85 -15.12
C VAL A 991 30.73 -15.00 -14.47
N ILE A 992 30.03 -16.07 -14.83
CA ILE A 992 28.69 -16.42 -14.36
C ILE A 992 28.81 -17.77 -13.65
N ALA A 993 28.85 -17.75 -12.32
CA ALA A 993 29.21 -18.92 -11.52
C ALA A 993 28.17 -19.31 -10.46
N GLU A 994 27.92 -20.58 -10.21
CA GLU A 994 27.11 -21.03 -9.05
C GLU A 994 25.68 -20.43 -8.97
N ASN A 995 25.08 -20.01 -10.08
CA ASN A 995 23.72 -19.46 -10.11
C ASN A 995 22.66 -20.57 -10.31
N MET A 996 21.44 -20.27 -9.88
CA MET A 996 20.23 -21.01 -10.20
C MET A 996 19.41 -20.25 -11.26
N PHE A 997 19.03 -20.94 -12.32
CA PHE A 997 18.17 -20.41 -13.38
C PHE A 997 16.92 -21.26 -13.55
N ASN A 998 15.80 -20.61 -13.85
CA ASN A 998 14.55 -21.27 -14.23
C ASN A 998 13.62 -20.27 -14.91
N TYR A 999 12.70 -20.71 -15.77
CA TYR A 999 11.67 -19.81 -16.33
C TYR A 999 12.30 -18.55 -16.93
N ASN A 1000 13.36 -18.67 -17.73
CA ASN A 1000 13.84 -17.57 -18.58
C ASN A 1000 13.59 -17.98 -20.03
N ARG A 1001 13.43 -17.04 -20.97
CA ARG A 1001 13.49 -17.44 -22.39
C ARG A 1001 14.89 -17.91 -22.74
N HIS A 1002 15.91 -17.16 -22.35
CA HIS A 1002 17.31 -17.61 -22.29
C HIS A 1002 17.87 -17.21 -20.94
N SER A 1003 18.53 -18.13 -20.24
CA SER A 1003 19.19 -17.83 -18.97
C SER A 1003 20.45 -17.00 -19.18
N ILE A 1004 21.19 -17.27 -20.25
CA ILE A 1004 22.34 -16.47 -20.71
C ILE A 1004 22.23 -16.27 -22.21
N ALA A 1005 22.37 -15.04 -22.70
CA ALA A 1005 22.36 -14.71 -24.12
C ALA A 1005 23.47 -13.72 -24.48
N GLY A 1006 23.91 -13.71 -25.73
CA GLY A 1006 24.83 -12.69 -26.25
C GLY A 1006 24.48 -12.28 -27.66
N GLY A 1007 24.67 -11.00 -27.98
CA GLY A 1007 24.39 -10.41 -29.30
C GLY A 1007 25.38 -10.80 -30.40
N GLY A 1008 26.45 -11.53 -30.07
CA GLY A 1008 27.44 -12.02 -31.05
C GLY A 1008 28.55 -11.04 -31.40
N SER A 1009 28.68 -9.91 -30.71
CA SER A 1009 29.78 -8.96 -30.94
C SER A 1009 31.13 -9.60 -30.62
N ILE A 1010 32.15 -9.38 -31.44
CA ILE A 1010 33.53 -9.85 -31.17
C ILE A 1010 34.10 -9.30 -29.84
N ASN A 1011 33.54 -8.19 -29.35
CA ASN A 1011 33.90 -7.57 -28.07
C ASN A 1011 33.01 -8.05 -26.91
N SER A 1012 32.47 -9.26 -26.99
CA SER A 1012 31.62 -9.85 -25.95
C SER A 1012 32.02 -11.28 -25.64
N GLY A 1013 31.84 -11.73 -24.40
CA GLY A 1013 32.12 -13.12 -24.05
C GLY A 1013 31.89 -13.42 -22.59
N TYR A 1014 31.73 -14.69 -22.26
CA TYR A 1014 31.48 -15.10 -20.88
C TYR A 1014 32.05 -16.48 -20.56
N GLU A 1015 32.36 -16.68 -19.29
CA GLU A 1015 32.51 -17.99 -18.69
C GLU A 1015 31.25 -18.32 -17.88
N ALA A 1016 30.56 -19.39 -18.23
CA ALA A 1016 29.44 -19.92 -17.46
C ALA A 1016 29.89 -21.24 -16.79
N CYS A 1017 29.94 -21.26 -15.46
CA CYS A 1017 30.40 -22.42 -14.72
C CYS A 1017 29.63 -22.72 -13.43
N TYR A 1018 29.50 -24.00 -13.07
CA TYR A 1018 28.85 -24.42 -11.82
C TYR A 1018 27.40 -23.93 -11.66
N ASN A 1019 26.72 -23.51 -12.73
CA ASN A 1019 25.33 -23.05 -12.68
C ASN A 1019 24.37 -24.23 -12.88
N VAL A 1020 23.20 -24.14 -12.27
CA VAL A 1020 22.10 -25.08 -12.47
C VAL A 1020 20.93 -24.41 -13.18
N GLU A 1021 20.45 -25.06 -14.23
CA GLU A 1021 19.23 -24.70 -14.95
C GLU A 1021 18.15 -25.73 -14.62
N PHE A 1022 17.07 -25.28 -13.99
CA PHE A 1022 16.02 -26.14 -13.44
C PHE A 1022 15.15 -26.79 -14.53
N GLY A 1023 15.09 -26.15 -15.71
CA GLY A 1023 14.65 -26.83 -16.93
C GLY A 1023 13.47 -26.20 -17.66
N GLN A 1024 12.71 -25.28 -17.06
CA GLN A 1024 11.65 -24.57 -17.78
C GLN A 1024 12.23 -23.36 -18.52
N SER A 1025 12.02 -23.31 -19.84
CA SER A 1025 12.48 -22.22 -20.70
C SER A 1025 11.67 -22.18 -21.99
N LEU A 1026 11.58 -21.00 -22.61
CA LEU A 1026 10.89 -20.81 -23.90
C LEU A 1026 11.79 -21.02 -25.13
N ALA A 1027 13.10 -21.20 -24.93
CA ALA A 1027 14.10 -21.42 -25.97
C ALA A 1027 15.32 -22.20 -25.42
N SER A 1028 16.48 -22.16 -26.09
CA SER A 1028 17.72 -22.73 -25.56
C SER A 1028 18.13 -22.04 -24.25
N TYR A 1029 18.78 -22.75 -23.33
CA TYR A 1029 19.14 -22.15 -22.05
C TYR A 1029 20.21 -21.08 -22.21
N PHE A 1030 21.33 -21.43 -22.85
CA PHE A 1030 22.37 -20.48 -23.23
C PHE A 1030 22.31 -20.20 -24.73
N ASP A 1031 22.54 -18.94 -25.12
CA ASP A 1031 22.53 -18.52 -26.51
C ASP A 1031 23.66 -17.54 -26.81
N MET A 1032 24.24 -17.66 -28.00
CA MET A 1032 25.14 -16.66 -28.55
C MET A 1032 24.78 -16.48 -30.01
N HIS A 1033 24.27 -15.30 -30.34
CA HIS A 1033 23.99 -14.90 -31.70
C HIS A 1033 25.29 -14.83 -32.51
N GLY A 1034 25.19 -14.88 -33.83
CA GLY A 1034 26.34 -14.79 -34.72
C GLY A 1034 25.97 -15.04 -36.17
N GLY A 1035 26.96 -14.98 -37.06
CA GLY A 1035 26.82 -15.44 -38.44
C GLY A 1035 25.64 -14.83 -39.19
N GLN A 1036 24.64 -15.67 -39.51
CA GLN A 1036 23.48 -15.29 -40.32
C GLN A 1036 22.55 -14.27 -39.64
N ASP A 1037 22.61 -14.14 -38.30
CA ASP A 1037 21.81 -13.17 -37.54
C ASP A 1037 22.14 -11.71 -37.91
N HIS A 1038 23.32 -11.45 -38.48
CA HIS A 1038 23.83 -10.11 -38.80
C HIS A 1038 23.83 -9.77 -40.31
N ASN A 1039 23.22 -10.60 -41.16
CA ASN A 1039 23.27 -10.52 -42.64
C ASN A 1039 24.71 -10.48 -43.23
N ALA A 1040 25.16 -11.62 -43.76
CA ALA A 1040 26.34 -11.86 -44.61
C ALA A 1040 27.55 -10.89 -44.47
N GLY A 1041 28.39 -11.11 -43.44
CA GLY A 1041 29.74 -10.52 -43.37
C GLY A 1041 30.52 -10.78 -42.08
N ASN A 1042 29.84 -10.86 -40.94
CA ASN A 1042 30.44 -11.17 -39.64
C ASN A 1042 30.12 -12.61 -39.23
N ALA A 1043 31.14 -13.45 -39.14
CA ALA A 1043 30.99 -14.84 -38.71
C ALA A 1043 30.99 -14.99 -37.18
N TYR A 1044 31.43 -13.98 -36.42
CA TYR A 1044 31.75 -14.12 -35.00
C TYR A 1044 30.53 -14.42 -34.12
N ALA A 1045 30.72 -15.31 -33.14
CA ALA A 1045 29.79 -15.59 -32.05
C ALA A 1045 30.43 -15.22 -30.71
N GLY A 1046 30.71 -13.91 -30.51
CA GLY A 1046 31.50 -13.46 -29.37
C GLY A 1046 33.01 -13.52 -29.62
N GLY A 1047 33.79 -12.94 -28.70
CA GLY A 1047 35.22 -13.14 -28.57
C GLY A 1047 35.58 -14.45 -27.86
N TYR A 1048 34.75 -14.91 -26.92
CA TYR A 1048 34.80 -16.27 -26.36
C TYR A 1048 33.50 -16.68 -25.67
N VAL A 1049 33.23 -17.98 -25.62
CA VAL A 1049 32.17 -18.60 -24.81
C VAL A 1049 32.72 -19.86 -24.14
N ASN A 1050 32.94 -19.80 -22.83
CA ASN A 1050 33.42 -20.93 -22.03
C ASN A 1050 32.26 -21.49 -21.20
N ILE A 1051 31.89 -22.76 -21.41
CA ILE A 1051 30.79 -23.41 -20.68
C ILE A 1051 31.32 -24.72 -20.08
N HIS A 1052 31.38 -24.83 -18.76
CA HIS A 1052 31.83 -26.06 -18.08
C HIS A 1052 31.23 -26.22 -16.68
N HIS A 1053 31.09 -27.46 -16.22
CA HIS A 1053 30.57 -27.78 -14.87
C HIS A 1053 29.15 -27.25 -14.58
N ASN A 1054 28.33 -26.96 -15.59
CA ASN A 1054 26.91 -26.61 -15.41
C ASN A 1054 26.03 -27.85 -15.46
N SER A 1055 24.86 -27.80 -14.82
CA SER A 1055 23.84 -28.85 -14.89
C SER A 1055 22.56 -28.32 -15.53
N PHE A 1056 22.14 -28.94 -16.62
CA PHE A 1056 20.91 -28.61 -17.34
C PHE A 1056 19.88 -29.70 -17.09
N LEU A 1057 18.83 -29.37 -16.36
CA LEU A 1057 17.88 -30.35 -15.82
C LEU A 1057 16.58 -30.46 -16.62
N GLY A 1058 16.45 -29.76 -17.75
CA GLY A 1058 15.26 -29.82 -18.60
C GLY A 1058 15.54 -30.32 -20.02
N THR A 1059 14.54 -30.12 -20.88
CA THR A 1059 14.52 -30.69 -22.24
C THR A 1059 14.92 -29.71 -23.34
N ALA A 1060 15.12 -28.43 -23.02
CA ALA A 1060 15.58 -27.47 -24.01
C ALA A 1060 17.06 -27.67 -24.33
N MET A 1061 17.52 -27.12 -25.46
CA MET A 1061 18.93 -27.21 -25.84
C MET A 1061 19.81 -26.49 -24.79
N PRO A 1062 20.85 -27.14 -24.24
CA PRO A 1062 21.79 -26.54 -23.30
C PRO A 1062 22.39 -25.22 -23.77
N TYR A 1063 22.79 -25.18 -25.04
CA TYR A 1063 23.35 -24.00 -25.67
C TYR A 1063 23.05 -23.95 -27.16
N SER A 1064 23.05 -22.74 -27.72
CA SER A 1064 22.98 -22.46 -29.15
C SER A 1064 24.07 -21.44 -29.50
N LEU A 1065 25.02 -21.82 -30.36
CA LEU A 1065 26.06 -20.95 -30.90
C LEU A 1065 25.77 -20.73 -32.38
N ARG A 1066 25.53 -19.49 -32.80
CA ARG A 1066 25.07 -19.15 -34.16
C ARG A 1066 26.15 -18.53 -35.05
N GLY A 1067 27.42 -18.72 -34.73
CA GLY A 1067 28.58 -18.22 -35.48
C GLY A 1067 29.85 -19.02 -35.15
N THR A 1068 31.01 -18.48 -35.53
CA THR A 1068 32.36 -19.06 -35.37
C THR A 1068 33.17 -18.37 -34.30
#